data_AF-A0A6A5K889-F1
#
_entry.id   AF-A0A6A5K889-F1
#
_cell.length_a   1.000
_cell.length_b   1.000
_cell.length_c   1.000
_cell.angle_alpha   90.00
_cell.angle_beta   90.00
_cell.angle_gamma   90.00
#
_symmetry.space_group_name_H-M   'P 1'
#
loop_
_entity.id
_entity.type
_entity.pdbx_description
1 polymer ?
#
loop_
_entity_poly.entity_id
_entity_poly.type
_entity_poly.pdbx_seq_one_letter_code
_entity_poly.pdbx_strand_id
1 'polypeptide(L)'
;MAAAAVDVGYLAASYSVPETTLQSLLSEPTAELVQSLLTQIEAKARAYDDLQSEKIRTDVELEAAIQGGEQRARALKATAEKAQKEAGELKKKLVQEENARQQAETALHNLQATASSSSSETQALESRIRTLESHNRDAIAMHEAKTAAHDRLAKELSELHQKSVELRKHVSTLEEKNQSLESAATNVRFREANLQQEIEQLRTNNDWYTAELKTRADDHSKYRKEKNAQIAQLQRENADAAETIDTLRRTETLLRQHIEELKGKADQDRVRIEELEGAAAAAEAHFNIEMDGARRLATLHQQNNEMTKKRLEQLQADSHRVQEDAATEIGQIQAELEVERNRAAEAEARTAELETLVETLKSDNSDLRSSARIPGTPRQGINGSFGTPGRTASPAVFSPGGSQLKADASKTQLLIENNDLKKELRKLREKHEEQTGVLNDILQELERKGPEFDELHRQNDALTEQSNDISSLLDEAIAEREAAKRDSRKASGDLEGVQNECALLTRQVQDMTIQLRSLLWRRAAEENGLDSLPAEQQKFILETVDRNELPDHFLPDDSLTHTMITKHLVLYKNVAEVQEQNAELLRTIRQVGEEHERQESRQNSEQYQKDVEELGRLRSVVAEKDEEIKSLHVRSQTLKTERDMYSRIVSGRGQLPSLSQSTSAFAQSVPATGAPSLESREMPEYSKLIKDLQSHIDLLKEESATDRTTLKSQVDTLTRDNSQLQSDKLRFESQVRREQDRYARLEGSIKLLQSEKDSIQERYNKLQATLAQQDDRLCQATQNAADAEARLQSLQGEMVQLKASQQMSATIEARLKERNQELMTERDRLSNMVSSIQSFEGLMISSQHATMLR
;
A
#
# COMPACT_ATOMS: atom_id res chain seq x y z
N MET A 1 -91.73 -71.19 -241.22
CA MET A 1 -91.34 -71.20 -242.65
C MET A 1 -89.94 -70.59 -242.77
N ALA A 2 -89.47 -70.23 -243.97
CA ALA A 2 -88.11 -69.77 -244.26
C ALA A 2 -87.59 -68.66 -243.31
N ALA A 3 -86.27 -68.65 -243.08
CA ALA A 3 -85.58 -67.70 -242.22
C ALA A 3 -85.15 -66.42 -242.96
N ALA A 4 -84.98 -65.33 -242.22
CA ALA A 4 -84.32 -64.09 -242.65
C ALA A 4 -82.95 -63.97 -241.96
N ALA A 5 -81.99 -63.31 -242.61
CA ALA A 5 -80.56 -63.39 -242.25
C ALA A 5 -80.00 -62.18 -241.47
N VAL A 6 -80.79 -61.12 -241.23
CA VAL A 6 -80.41 -59.94 -240.45
C VAL A 6 -81.60 -59.51 -239.59
N ASP A 7 -81.37 -59.22 -238.30
CA ASP A 7 -82.38 -58.63 -237.42
C ASP A 7 -82.43 -57.11 -237.65
N VAL A 8 -83.47 -56.67 -238.35
CA VAL A 8 -83.64 -55.28 -238.78
C VAL A 8 -84.10 -54.39 -237.62
N GLY A 9 -84.92 -54.93 -236.70
CA GLY A 9 -85.49 -54.19 -235.58
C GLY A 9 -84.44 -53.77 -234.56
N TYR A 10 -83.45 -54.64 -234.27
CA TYR A 10 -82.36 -54.28 -233.36
C TYR A 10 -81.48 -53.16 -233.92
N LEU A 11 -81.16 -53.19 -235.22
CA LEU A 11 -80.36 -52.14 -235.87
C LEU A 11 -81.14 -50.82 -235.99
N ALA A 12 -82.44 -50.89 -236.31
CA ALA A 12 -83.34 -49.74 -236.28
C ALA A 12 -83.36 -49.06 -234.91
N ALA A 13 -83.51 -49.83 -233.83
CA ALA A 13 -83.55 -49.29 -232.46
C ALA A 13 -82.20 -48.74 -231.97
N SER A 14 -81.08 -49.43 -232.26
CA SER A 14 -79.76 -49.03 -231.76
C SER A 14 -79.14 -47.83 -232.48
N TYR A 15 -79.45 -47.65 -233.77
CA TYR A 15 -78.97 -46.53 -234.60
C TYR A 15 -80.04 -45.49 -234.94
N SER A 16 -81.29 -45.66 -234.46
CA SER A 16 -82.43 -44.74 -234.65
C SER A 16 -82.91 -44.57 -236.11
N VAL A 17 -82.65 -45.59 -236.95
CA VAL A 17 -83.02 -45.64 -238.37
C VAL A 17 -84.42 -46.27 -238.52
N PRO A 18 -85.33 -45.77 -239.39
CA PRO A 18 -86.62 -46.41 -239.60
C PRO A 18 -86.48 -47.83 -240.19
N GLU A 19 -87.20 -48.79 -239.63
CA GLU A 19 -87.11 -50.21 -240.01
C GLU A 19 -87.50 -50.45 -241.48
N THR A 20 -88.46 -49.67 -242.00
CA THR A 20 -88.89 -49.72 -243.41
C THR A 20 -87.78 -49.34 -244.39
N THR A 21 -86.92 -48.36 -244.07
CA THR A 21 -85.78 -47.99 -244.92
C THR A 21 -84.74 -49.10 -244.98
N LEU A 22 -84.46 -49.77 -243.85
CA LEU A 22 -83.57 -50.94 -243.83
C LEU A 22 -84.18 -52.16 -244.56
N GLN A 23 -85.49 -52.35 -244.52
CA GLN A 23 -86.16 -53.41 -245.30
C GLN A 23 -86.12 -53.13 -246.81
N SER A 24 -86.35 -51.89 -247.25
CA SER A 24 -86.23 -51.54 -248.68
C SER A 24 -84.80 -51.66 -249.22
N LEU A 25 -83.79 -51.39 -248.37
CA LEU A 25 -82.37 -51.66 -248.65
C LEU A 25 -82.06 -53.13 -248.94
N LEU A 26 -82.89 -54.06 -248.44
CA LEU A 26 -82.77 -55.50 -248.65
C LEU A 26 -83.56 -56.00 -249.87
N SER A 27 -84.65 -55.32 -250.27
CA SER A 27 -85.46 -55.72 -251.42
C SER A 27 -85.00 -55.10 -252.74
N GLU A 28 -84.73 -53.79 -252.77
CA GLU A 28 -84.32 -53.04 -253.97
C GLU A 28 -83.28 -51.95 -253.59
N PRO A 29 -81.99 -52.29 -253.50
CA PRO A 29 -80.97 -51.37 -253.01
C PRO A 29 -80.68 -50.22 -254.00
N THR A 30 -80.96 -49.00 -253.57
CA THR A 30 -80.56 -47.74 -254.23
C THR A 30 -79.52 -46.99 -253.38
N ALA A 31 -78.61 -46.27 -254.04
CA ALA A 31 -77.41 -45.72 -253.40
C ALA A 31 -77.72 -44.69 -252.29
N GLU A 32 -78.79 -43.90 -252.43
CA GLU A 32 -79.16 -42.85 -251.49
C GLU A 32 -79.49 -43.39 -250.08
N LEU A 33 -80.13 -44.56 -249.98
CA LEU A 33 -80.46 -45.16 -248.69
C LEU A 33 -79.21 -45.63 -247.92
N VAL A 34 -78.19 -46.15 -248.62
CA VAL A 34 -76.91 -46.55 -247.99
C VAL A 34 -76.22 -45.32 -247.37
N GLN A 35 -76.25 -44.19 -248.08
CA GLN A 35 -75.62 -42.95 -247.63
C GLN A 35 -76.34 -42.33 -246.43
N SER A 36 -77.68 -42.41 -246.39
CA SER A 36 -78.49 -42.03 -245.21
C SER A 36 -78.13 -42.85 -243.96
N LEU A 37 -77.94 -44.17 -244.12
CA LEU A 37 -77.57 -45.05 -243.00
C LEU A 37 -76.23 -44.66 -242.37
N LEU A 38 -75.23 -44.37 -243.21
CA LEU A 38 -73.87 -44.02 -242.76
C LEU A 38 -73.83 -42.69 -241.98
N THR A 39 -74.62 -41.68 -242.37
CA THR A 39 -74.63 -40.39 -241.63
C THR A 39 -75.26 -40.50 -240.24
N GLN A 40 -76.23 -41.40 -240.04
CA GLN A 40 -76.80 -41.65 -238.71
C GLN A 40 -75.82 -42.41 -237.79
N ILE A 41 -75.03 -43.34 -238.34
CA ILE A 41 -73.95 -44.02 -237.61
C ILE A 41 -72.86 -43.01 -237.18
N GLU A 42 -72.49 -42.07 -238.04
CA GLU A 42 -71.49 -41.03 -237.71
C GLU A 42 -71.93 -40.14 -236.55
N ALA A 43 -73.20 -39.69 -236.56
CA ALA A 43 -73.76 -38.87 -235.48
C ALA A 43 -73.74 -39.61 -234.12
N LYS A 44 -73.99 -40.93 -234.13
CA LYS A 44 -73.96 -41.79 -232.95
C LYS A 44 -72.55 -41.99 -232.37
N ALA A 45 -71.52 -41.98 -233.22
CA ALA A 45 -70.12 -42.09 -232.80
C ALA A 45 -69.65 -40.83 -232.06
N ARG A 46 -69.90 -39.62 -232.61
CA ARG A 46 -69.48 -38.36 -231.98
C ARG A 46 -70.02 -38.19 -230.56
N ALA A 47 -71.29 -38.55 -230.34
CA ALA A 47 -71.94 -38.50 -229.03
C ALA A 47 -71.35 -39.48 -227.98
N TYR A 48 -70.56 -40.48 -228.40
CA TYR A 48 -69.84 -41.37 -227.48
C TYR A 48 -68.51 -40.74 -227.02
N ASP A 49 -67.78 -40.09 -227.93
CA ASP A 49 -66.52 -39.40 -227.63
C ASP A 49 -66.74 -38.23 -226.65
N ASP A 50 -67.82 -37.44 -226.86
CA ASP A 50 -68.22 -36.37 -225.95
C ASP A 50 -68.42 -36.90 -224.50
N LEU A 51 -69.19 -37.98 -224.34
CA LEU A 51 -69.48 -38.59 -223.03
C LEU A 51 -68.21 -39.14 -222.35
N GLN A 52 -67.27 -39.69 -223.15
CA GLN A 52 -65.99 -40.18 -222.64
C GLN A 52 -65.09 -39.03 -222.16
N SER A 53 -65.21 -37.83 -222.76
CA SER A 53 -64.47 -36.64 -222.32
C SER A 53 -64.97 -36.09 -220.98
N GLU A 54 -66.30 -36.07 -220.75
CA GLU A 54 -66.88 -35.63 -219.47
C GLU A 54 -66.43 -36.52 -218.31
N LYS A 55 -66.40 -37.84 -218.52
CA LYS A 55 -65.94 -38.80 -217.50
C LYS A 55 -64.52 -38.48 -217.02
N ILE A 56 -63.57 -38.30 -217.94
CA ILE A 56 -62.16 -38.01 -217.63
C ILE A 56 -62.05 -36.72 -216.81
N ARG A 57 -62.86 -35.69 -217.14
CA ARG A 57 -62.92 -34.46 -216.36
C ARG A 57 -63.42 -34.71 -214.93
N THR A 58 -64.49 -35.48 -214.74
CA THR A 58 -65.03 -35.77 -213.40
C THR A 58 -64.07 -36.59 -212.52
N ASP A 59 -63.31 -37.52 -213.09
CA ASP A 59 -62.31 -38.30 -212.36
C ASP A 59 -61.20 -37.39 -211.79
N VAL A 60 -60.73 -36.40 -212.58
CA VAL A 60 -59.70 -35.41 -212.16
C VAL A 60 -60.21 -34.44 -211.09
N GLU A 61 -61.44 -33.92 -211.24
CA GLU A 61 -62.05 -33.03 -210.22
C GLU A 61 -62.17 -33.74 -208.85
N LEU A 62 -62.46 -35.06 -208.86
CA LEU A 62 -62.61 -35.87 -207.66
C LEU A 62 -61.25 -36.21 -207.01
N GLU A 63 -60.23 -36.56 -207.79
CA GLU A 63 -58.88 -36.83 -207.26
C GLU A 63 -58.25 -35.57 -206.60
N ALA A 64 -58.44 -34.39 -207.21
CA ALA A 64 -58.02 -33.12 -206.63
C ALA A 64 -58.72 -32.83 -205.28
N ALA A 65 -60.02 -33.14 -205.17
CA ALA A 65 -60.77 -33.00 -203.93
C ALA A 65 -60.25 -33.93 -202.80
N ILE A 66 -59.86 -35.16 -203.14
CA ILE A 66 -59.26 -36.12 -202.19
C ILE A 66 -57.90 -35.60 -201.68
N GLN A 67 -56.99 -35.21 -202.56
CA GLN A 67 -55.67 -34.68 -202.15
C GLN A 67 -55.81 -33.43 -201.27
N GLY A 68 -56.67 -32.49 -201.66
CA GLY A 68 -57.00 -31.31 -200.87
C GLY A 68 -57.72 -31.61 -199.54
N GLY A 69 -58.33 -32.79 -199.40
CA GLY A 69 -58.89 -33.30 -198.14
C GLY A 69 -57.80 -33.85 -197.23
N GLU A 70 -56.96 -34.77 -197.72
CA GLU A 70 -55.85 -35.36 -196.97
C GLU A 70 -54.89 -34.29 -196.41
N GLN A 71 -54.52 -33.30 -197.22
CA GLN A 71 -53.55 -32.29 -196.81
C GLN A 71 -54.06 -31.46 -195.62
N ARG A 72 -55.36 -31.16 -195.57
CA ARG A 72 -56.04 -30.52 -194.43
C ARG A 72 -56.09 -31.44 -193.21
N ALA A 73 -56.39 -32.72 -193.38
CA ALA A 73 -56.41 -33.70 -192.28
C ALA A 73 -55.03 -33.86 -191.62
N ARG A 74 -53.96 -33.94 -192.42
CA ARG A 74 -52.57 -33.99 -191.94
C ARG A 74 -52.19 -32.73 -191.16
N ALA A 75 -52.57 -31.54 -191.65
CA ALA A 75 -52.32 -30.27 -190.96
C ALA A 75 -53.04 -30.17 -189.61
N LEU A 76 -54.34 -30.51 -189.55
CA LEU A 76 -55.11 -30.51 -188.30
C LEU A 76 -54.51 -31.48 -187.27
N LYS A 77 -54.14 -32.70 -187.67
CA LYS A 77 -53.48 -33.68 -186.80
C LYS A 77 -52.18 -33.12 -186.20
N ALA A 78 -51.33 -32.49 -187.01
CA ALA A 78 -50.09 -31.87 -186.52
C ALA A 78 -50.35 -30.74 -185.50
N THR A 79 -51.40 -29.93 -185.68
CA THR A 79 -51.76 -28.90 -184.69
C THR A 79 -52.27 -29.48 -183.38
N ALA A 80 -53.07 -30.56 -183.42
CA ALA A 80 -53.56 -31.25 -182.23
C ALA A 80 -52.41 -31.91 -181.43
N GLU A 81 -51.49 -32.60 -182.12
CA GLU A 81 -50.31 -33.20 -181.48
C GLU A 81 -49.38 -32.15 -180.84
N LYS A 82 -49.26 -30.95 -181.44
CA LYS A 82 -48.53 -29.84 -180.83
C LYS A 82 -49.20 -29.35 -179.55
N ALA A 83 -50.50 -29.03 -179.61
CA ALA A 83 -51.25 -28.55 -178.44
C ALA A 83 -51.26 -29.57 -177.29
N GLN A 84 -51.32 -30.87 -177.60
CA GLN A 84 -51.26 -31.94 -176.60
C GLN A 84 -49.89 -32.02 -175.89
N LYS A 85 -48.78 -31.76 -176.61
CA LYS A 85 -47.44 -31.67 -176.02
C LYS A 85 -47.30 -30.45 -175.11
N GLU A 86 -47.73 -29.27 -175.57
CA GLU A 86 -47.70 -28.02 -174.80
C GLU A 86 -48.53 -28.12 -173.50
N ALA A 87 -49.73 -28.71 -173.57
CA ALA A 87 -50.54 -28.99 -172.38
C ALA A 87 -49.89 -30.00 -171.41
N GLY A 88 -49.14 -30.97 -171.93
CA GLY A 88 -48.36 -31.92 -171.13
C GLY A 88 -47.17 -31.27 -170.41
N GLU A 89 -46.49 -30.33 -171.07
CA GLU A 89 -45.39 -29.55 -170.47
C GLU A 89 -45.88 -28.57 -169.40
N LEU A 90 -47.00 -27.87 -169.65
CA LEU A 90 -47.61 -26.98 -168.67
C LEU A 90 -48.06 -27.73 -167.41
N LYS A 91 -48.61 -28.95 -167.54
CA LYS A 91 -48.94 -29.79 -166.38
C LYS A 91 -47.70 -30.22 -165.58
N LYS A 92 -46.58 -30.53 -166.25
CA LYS A 92 -45.31 -30.84 -165.55
C LYS A 92 -44.79 -29.64 -164.77
N LYS A 93 -44.80 -28.45 -165.37
CA LYS A 93 -44.40 -27.18 -164.71
C LYS A 93 -45.28 -26.88 -163.49
N LEU A 94 -46.61 -27.00 -163.63
CA LEU A 94 -47.55 -26.78 -162.52
C LEU A 94 -47.25 -27.68 -161.30
N VAL A 95 -46.98 -28.97 -161.53
CA VAL A 95 -46.61 -29.91 -160.46
C VAL A 95 -45.23 -29.59 -159.85
N GLN A 96 -44.28 -29.06 -160.63
CA GLN A 96 -42.99 -28.62 -160.10
C GLN A 96 -43.13 -27.39 -159.21
N GLU A 97 -43.88 -26.36 -159.64
CA GLU A 97 -44.14 -25.15 -158.85
C GLU A 97 -44.96 -25.44 -157.58
N GLU A 98 -45.95 -26.34 -157.64
CA GLU A 98 -46.74 -26.71 -156.46
C GLU A 98 -45.91 -27.50 -155.43
N ASN A 99 -45.04 -28.40 -155.88
CA ASN A 99 -44.07 -29.05 -154.98
C ASN A 99 -43.08 -28.04 -154.37
N ALA A 100 -42.60 -27.07 -155.14
CA ALA A 100 -41.72 -26.01 -154.66
C ALA A 100 -42.43 -25.11 -153.62
N ARG A 101 -43.72 -24.78 -153.84
CA ARG A 101 -44.55 -24.06 -152.88
C ARG A 101 -44.70 -24.83 -151.56
N GLN A 102 -45.01 -26.13 -151.61
CA GLN A 102 -45.12 -26.95 -150.40
C GLN A 102 -43.78 -27.08 -149.64
N GLN A 103 -42.65 -27.13 -150.34
CA GLN A 103 -41.31 -27.10 -149.73
C GLN A 103 -41.01 -25.74 -149.08
N ALA A 104 -41.42 -24.63 -149.70
CA ALA A 104 -41.28 -23.29 -149.11
C ALA A 104 -42.19 -23.10 -147.88
N GLU A 105 -43.45 -23.54 -147.94
CA GLU A 105 -44.41 -23.47 -146.83
C GLU A 105 -43.96 -24.30 -145.62
N THR A 106 -43.45 -25.52 -145.84
CA THR A 106 -42.91 -26.36 -144.76
C THR A 106 -41.60 -25.82 -144.18
N ALA A 107 -40.70 -25.27 -145.01
CA ALA A 107 -39.50 -24.58 -144.53
C ALA A 107 -39.83 -23.34 -143.69
N LEU A 108 -40.84 -22.56 -144.09
CA LEU A 108 -41.31 -21.38 -143.37
C LEU A 108 -41.93 -21.76 -142.02
N HIS A 109 -42.78 -22.79 -141.97
CA HIS A 109 -43.33 -23.32 -140.72
C HIS A 109 -42.23 -23.80 -139.76
N ASN A 110 -41.23 -24.52 -140.27
CA ASN A 110 -40.10 -24.97 -139.46
C ASN A 110 -39.27 -23.79 -138.91
N LEU A 111 -39.02 -22.76 -139.73
CA LEU A 111 -38.38 -21.52 -139.28
C LEU A 111 -39.20 -20.79 -138.21
N GLN A 112 -40.53 -20.74 -138.31
CA GLN A 112 -41.39 -20.18 -137.27
C GLN A 112 -41.33 -20.99 -135.97
N ALA A 113 -41.35 -22.32 -136.06
CA ALA A 113 -41.19 -23.19 -134.91
C ALA A 113 -39.83 -22.96 -134.19
N THR A 114 -38.71 -22.97 -134.93
CA THR A 114 -37.38 -22.70 -134.35
C THR A 114 -37.22 -21.26 -133.84
N ALA A 115 -37.81 -20.26 -134.50
CA ALA A 115 -37.80 -18.88 -134.01
C ALA A 115 -38.61 -18.74 -132.70
N SER A 116 -39.74 -19.44 -132.57
CA SER A 116 -40.53 -19.43 -131.34
C SER A 116 -39.86 -20.18 -130.18
N SER A 117 -39.16 -21.31 -130.43
CA SER A 117 -38.38 -21.99 -129.40
C SER A 117 -37.17 -21.16 -128.97
N SER A 118 -36.44 -20.57 -129.93
CA SER A 118 -35.32 -19.67 -129.60
C SER A 118 -35.77 -18.41 -128.84
N SER A 119 -36.95 -17.87 -129.15
CA SER A 119 -37.56 -16.76 -128.40
C SER A 119 -37.96 -17.16 -126.96
N SER A 120 -38.42 -18.40 -126.74
CA SER A 120 -38.71 -18.87 -125.37
C SER A 120 -37.44 -19.23 -124.59
N GLU A 121 -36.42 -19.77 -125.24
CA GLU A 121 -35.09 -20.03 -124.67
C GLU A 121 -34.38 -18.73 -124.26
N THR A 122 -34.41 -17.69 -125.10
CA THR A 122 -33.84 -16.37 -124.77
C THR A 122 -34.60 -15.70 -123.62
N GLN A 123 -35.94 -15.74 -123.59
CA GLN A 123 -36.71 -15.26 -122.44
C GLN A 123 -36.42 -16.04 -121.15
N ALA A 124 -36.26 -17.36 -121.24
CA ALA A 124 -35.87 -18.20 -120.11
C ALA A 124 -34.46 -17.82 -119.59
N LEU A 125 -33.49 -17.63 -120.49
CA LEU A 125 -32.14 -17.19 -120.16
C LEU A 125 -32.13 -15.79 -119.55
N GLU A 126 -32.89 -14.83 -120.08
CA GLU A 126 -33.05 -13.50 -119.47
C GLU A 126 -33.62 -13.59 -118.05
N SER A 127 -34.66 -14.41 -117.84
CA SER A 127 -35.23 -14.61 -116.49
C SER A 127 -34.21 -15.23 -115.53
N ARG A 128 -33.34 -16.12 -116.04
CA ARG A 128 -32.27 -16.74 -115.26
C ARG A 128 -31.13 -15.76 -114.95
N ILE A 129 -30.78 -14.88 -115.89
CA ILE A 129 -29.80 -13.81 -115.67
C ILE A 129 -30.33 -12.83 -114.61
N ARG A 130 -31.58 -12.34 -114.74
CA ARG A 130 -32.18 -11.41 -113.76
C ARG A 130 -32.27 -12.00 -112.36
N THR A 131 -32.59 -13.29 -112.21
CA THR A 131 -32.61 -13.97 -110.90
C THR A 131 -31.20 -14.20 -110.34
N LEU A 132 -30.21 -14.53 -111.16
CA LEU A 132 -28.80 -14.62 -110.73
C LEU A 132 -28.22 -13.25 -110.34
N GLU A 133 -28.56 -12.18 -111.06
CA GLU A 133 -28.19 -10.82 -110.69
C GLU A 133 -28.80 -10.40 -109.35
N SER A 134 -30.09 -10.71 -109.11
CA SER A 134 -30.73 -10.44 -107.81
C SER A 134 -29.98 -11.17 -106.69
N HIS A 135 -29.80 -12.49 -106.82
CA HIS A 135 -29.06 -13.27 -105.82
C HIS A 135 -27.61 -12.79 -105.62
N ASN A 136 -26.95 -12.26 -106.65
CA ASN A 136 -25.61 -11.68 -106.51
C ASN A 136 -25.66 -10.35 -105.73
N ARG A 137 -26.64 -9.47 -106.00
CA ARG A 137 -26.86 -8.24 -105.20
C ARG A 137 -27.18 -8.58 -103.74
N ASP A 138 -28.05 -9.56 -103.50
CA ASP A 138 -28.43 -10.03 -102.17
C ASP A 138 -27.22 -10.64 -101.43
N ALA A 139 -26.39 -11.42 -102.12
CA ALA A 139 -25.17 -12.01 -101.57
C ALA A 139 -24.11 -10.96 -101.24
N ILE A 140 -23.92 -9.94 -102.09
CA ILE A 140 -23.03 -8.80 -101.84
C ILE A 140 -23.51 -8.02 -100.62
N ALA A 141 -24.81 -7.67 -100.54
CA ALA A 141 -25.37 -6.98 -99.38
C ALA A 141 -25.24 -7.80 -98.09
N MET A 142 -25.39 -9.12 -98.15
CA MET A 142 -25.13 -10.01 -97.00
C MET A 142 -23.64 -10.02 -96.62
N HIS A 143 -22.73 -9.93 -97.59
CA HIS A 143 -21.29 -9.86 -97.34
C HIS A 143 -20.88 -8.52 -96.72
N GLU A 144 -21.38 -7.40 -97.24
CA GLU A 144 -21.17 -6.06 -96.68
C GLU A 144 -21.72 -5.95 -95.25
N ALA A 145 -22.92 -6.49 -94.98
CA ALA A 145 -23.48 -6.54 -93.65
C ALA A 145 -22.64 -7.39 -92.67
N LYS A 146 -22.06 -8.51 -93.13
CA LYS A 146 -21.12 -9.33 -92.34
C LYS A 146 -19.80 -8.60 -92.08
N THR A 147 -19.20 -7.97 -93.10
CA THR A 147 -17.98 -7.18 -92.94
C THR A 147 -18.18 -6.05 -91.93
N ALA A 148 -19.27 -5.28 -92.05
CA ALA A 148 -19.62 -4.23 -91.11
C ALA A 148 -19.88 -4.74 -89.68
N ALA A 149 -20.36 -5.98 -89.51
CA ALA A 149 -20.48 -6.63 -88.20
C ALA A 149 -19.11 -7.06 -87.65
N HIS A 150 -18.20 -7.58 -88.49
CA HIS A 150 -16.82 -7.89 -88.09
C HIS A 150 -16.03 -6.63 -87.72
N ASP A 151 -16.20 -5.51 -88.43
CA ASP A 151 -15.58 -4.23 -88.11
C ASP A 151 -16.05 -3.65 -86.76
N ARG A 152 -17.33 -3.86 -86.40
CA ARG A 152 -17.87 -3.49 -85.09
C ARG A 152 -17.28 -4.38 -83.99
N LEU A 153 -17.29 -5.70 -84.19
CA LEU A 153 -16.71 -6.66 -83.25
C LEU A 153 -15.21 -6.39 -83.01
N ALA A 154 -14.46 -6.03 -84.06
CA ALA A 154 -13.05 -5.68 -83.95
C ALA A 154 -12.82 -4.40 -83.12
N LYS A 155 -13.70 -3.39 -83.27
CA LYS A 155 -13.67 -2.17 -82.45
C LYS A 155 -14.01 -2.47 -80.99
N GLU A 156 -15.12 -3.15 -80.74
CA GLU A 156 -15.54 -3.57 -79.39
C GLU A 156 -14.45 -4.38 -78.67
N LEU A 157 -13.78 -5.30 -79.37
CA LEU A 157 -12.68 -6.09 -78.82
C LEU A 157 -11.44 -5.23 -78.55
N SER A 158 -11.14 -4.23 -79.40
CA SER A 158 -10.06 -3.27 -79.16
C SER A 158 -10.33 -2.34 -77.97
N GLU A 159 -11.57 -1.88 -77.80
CA GLU A 159 -12.01 -1.05 -76.67
C GLU A 159 -11.98 -1.85 -75.36
N LEU A 160 -12.45 -3.11 -75.37
CA LEU A 160 -12.32 -4.03 -74.23
C LEU A 160 -10.86 -4.34 -73.89
N HIS A 161 -9.98 -4.47 -74.89
CA HIS A 161 -8.55 -4.67 -74.65
C HIS A 161 -7.90 -3.42 -74.03
N GLN A 162 -8.16 -2.23 -74.57
CA GLN A 162 -7.67 -0.97 -74.00
C GLN A 162 -8.16 -0.80 -72.56
N LYS A 163 -9.44 -1.03 -72.29
CA LYS A 163 -10.02 -0.96 -70.95
C LYS A 163 -9.39 -2.00 -69.99
N SER A 164 -9.03 -3.19 -70.48
CA SER A 164 -8.27 -4.17 -69.69
C SER A 164 -6.86 -3.68 -69.34
N VAL A 165 -6.18 -3.02 -70.28
CA VAL A 165 -4.84 -2.42 -70.04
C VAL A 165 -4.93 -1.25 -69.05
N GLU A 166 -5.96 -0.40 -69.16
CA GLU A 166 -6.22 0.71 -68.23
C GLU A 166 -6.53 0.20 -66.81
N LEU A 167 -7.40 -0.81 -66.68
CA LEU A 167 -7.68 -1.45 -65.39
C LEU A 167 -6.43 -2.10 -64.78
N ARG A 168 -5.57 -2.75 -65.57
CA ARG A 168 -4.28 -3.30 -65.09
C ARG A 168 -3.33 -2.20 -64.60
N LYS A 169 -3.27 -1.06 -65.29
CA LYS A 169 -2.51 0.12 -64.82
C LYS A 169 -3.08 0.64 -63.49
N HIS A 170 -4.40 0.75 -63.38
CA HIS A 170 -5.03 1.19 -62.12
C HIS A 170 -4.72 0.25 -60.96
N VAL A 171 -4.82 -1.07 -61.15
CA VAL A 171 -4.41 -2.08 -60.14
C VAL A 171 -2.96 -1.87 -59.72
N SER A 172 -2.02 -1.81 -60.67
CA SER A 172 -0.59 -1.57 -60.38
C SER A 172 -0.35 -0.27 -59.60
N THR A 173 -1.01 0.85 -59.96
CA THR A 173 -0.88 2.12 -59.20
C THR A 173 -1.56 2.10 -57.83
N LEU A 174 -2.47 1.16 -57.57
CA LEU A 174 -3.06 0.93 -56.25
C LEU A 174 -2.19 0.01 -55.40
N GLU A 175 -1.55 -1.00 -56.00
CA GLU A 175 -0.56 -1.87 -55.36
C GLU A 175 0.68 -1.06 -54.91
N GLU A 176 1.23 -0.21 -55.78
CA GLU A 176 2.32 0.73 -55.43
C GLU A 176 1.96 1.66 -54.27
N LYS A 177 0.72 2.20 -54.27
CA LYS A 177 0.22 3.04 -53.17
C LYS A 177 0.03 2.26 -51.88
N ASN A 178 -0.48 1.04 -51.95
CA ASN A 178 -0.67 0.20 -50.78
C ASN A 178 0.67 -0.16 -50.14
N GLN A 179 1.65 -0.56 -50.97
CA GLN A 179 3.01 -0.86 -50.51
C GLN A 179 3.72 0.39 -49.94
N SER A 180 3.50 1.59 -50.50
CA SER A 180 4.05 2.82 -49.94
C SER A 180 3.41 3.19 -48.60
N LEU A 181 2.09 3.03 -48.46
CA LEU A 181 1.38 3.21 -47.18
C LEU A 181 1.79 2.18 -46.12
N GLU A 182 2.04 0.93 -46.51
CA GLU A 182 2.54 -0.11 -45.61
C GLU A 182 3.98 0.18 -45.15
N SER A 183 4.84 0.72 -46.03
CA SER A 183 6.18 1.21 -45.67
C SER A 183 6.12 2.42 -44.72
N ALA A 184 5.13 3.30 -44.88
CA ALA A 184 4.92 4.44 -43.99
C ALA A 184 4.38 3.97 -42.62
N ALA A 185 3.42 3.04 -42.59
CA ALA A 185 2.85 2.49 -41.37
C ALA A 185 3.87 1.70 -40.54
N THR A 186 4.75 0.92 -41.19
CA THR A 186 5.85 0.22 -40.51
C THR A 186 6.91 1.18 -39.95
N ASN A 187 7.24 2.25 -40.68
CA ASN A 187 8.12 3.31 -40.17
C ASN A 187 7.51 4.07 -38.98
N VAL A 188 6.19 4.37 -39.02
CA VAL A 188 5.46 4.94 -37.87
C VAL A 188 5.49 4.00 -36.66
N ARG A 189 5.22 2.70 -36.84
CA ARG A 189 5.31 1.70 -35.75
C ARG A 189 6.73 1.60 -35.15
N PHE A 190 7.77 1.67 -35.97
CA PHE A 190 9.15 1.67 -35.48
C PHE A 190 9.46 2.95 -34.68
N ARG A 191 8.97 4.11 -35.12
CA ARG A 191 9.10 5.36 -34.38
C ARG A 191 8.29 5.37 -33.08
N GLU A 192 7.11 4.76 -33.08
CA GLU A 192 6.28 4.56 -31.90
C GLU A 192 6.98 3.65 -30.88
N ALA A 193 7.53 2.50 -31.31
CA ALA A 193 8.27 1.58 -30.45
C ALA A 193 9.52 2.26 -29.83
N ASN A 194 10.26 3.06 -30.60
CA ASN A 194 11.40 3.82 -30.07
C ASN A 194 10.95 4.87 -29.04
N LEU A 195 9.84 5.58 -29.27
CA LEU A 195 9.29 6.54 -28.30
C LEU A 195 8.74 5.85 -27.04
N GLN A 196 8.15 4.66 -27.17
CA GLN A 196 7.75 3.84 -26.02
C GLN A 196 8.97 3.39 -25.21
N GLN A 197 10.06 2.98 -25.87
CA GLN A 197 11.33 2.64 -25.22
C GLN A 197 11.97 3.85 -24.51
N GLU A 198 11.93 5.04 -25.15
CA GLU A 198 12.42 6.30 -24.55
C GLU A 198 11.58 6.70 -23.32
N ILE A 199 10.25 6.59 -23.39
CA ILE A 199 9.34 6.82 -22.26
C ILE A 199 9.64 5.86 -21.10
N GLU A 200 9.89 4.58 -21.39
CA GLU A 200 10.16 3.58 -20.35
C GLU A 200 11.55 3.76 -19.71
N GLN A 201 12.55 4.20 -20.50
CA GLN A 201 13.84 4.64 -19.98
C GLN A 201 13.71 5.92 -19.13
N LEU A 202 12.87 6.87 -19.53
CA LEU A 202 12.62 8.08 -18.73
C LEU A 202 11.86 7.79 -17.43
N ARG A 203 10.91 6.84 -17.45
CA ARG A 203 10.22 6.34 -16.24
C ARG A 203 11.19 5.67 -15.28
N THR A 204 11.89 4.63 -15.72
CA THR A 204 12.85 3.90 -14.87
C THR A 204 13.95 4.81 -14.30
N ASN A 205 14.41 5.80 -15.06
CA ASN A 205 15.29 6.87 -14.53
C ASN A 205 14.58 7.75 -13.48
N ASN A 206 13.34 8.17 -13.71
CA ASN A 206 12.57 8.99 -12.77
C ASN A 206 12.25 8.24 -11.47
N ASP A 207 11.88 6.96 -11.57
CA ASP A 207 11.67 6.06 -10.42
C ASP A 207 12.98 5.91 -9.61
N TRP A 208 14.12 5.73 -10.29
CA TRP A 208 15.43 5.67 -9.64
C TRP A 208 15.79 6.99 -8.93
N TYR A 209 15.63 8.14 -9.59
CA TYR A 209 15.87 9.45 -8.96
C TYR A 209 14.92 9.69 -7.77
N THR A 210 13.67 9.25 -7.86
CA THR A 210 12.67 9.39 -6.78
C THR A 210 12.99 8.47 -5.61
N ALA A 211 13.46 7.24 -5.88
CA ALA A 211 13.92 6.29 -4.86
C ALA A 211 15.20 6.76 -4.15
N GLU A 212 16.19 7.27 -4.88
CA GLU A 212 17.41 7.86 -4.30
C GLU A 212 17.07 9.11 -3.48
N LEU A 213 16.23 10.02 -4.00
CA LEU A 213 15.81 11.22 -3.28
C LEU A 213 15.04 10.87 -1.99
N LYS A 214 14.14 9.88 -2.04
CA LYS A 214 13.45 9.36 -0.85
C LYS A 214 14.45 8.77 0.15
N THR A 215 15.37 7.91 -0.30
CA THR A 215 16.38 7.29 0.55
C THR A 215 17.27 8.34 1.23
N ARG A 216 17.69 9.37 0.50
CA ARG A 216 18.43 10.52 1.07
C ARG A 216 17.58 11.32 2.07
N ALA A 217 16.30 11.54 1.80
CA ALA A 217 15.40 12.21 2.73
C ALA A 217 15.19 11.41 4.03
N ASP A 218 15.04 10.09 3.91
CA ASP A 218 14.93 9.15 5.03
C ASP A 218 16.23 9.06 5.83
N ASP A 219 17.40 9.01 5.18
CA ASP A 219 18.70 9.02 5.87
C ASP A 219 19.00 10.37 6.55
N HIS A 220 18.65 11.51 5.92
CA HIS A 220 18.67 12.81 6.60
C HIS A 220 17.63 12.90 7.73
N SER A 221 16.55 12.12 7.69
CA SER A 221 15.58 11.99 8.79
C SER A 221 16.17 11.17 9.95
N LYS A 222 16.77 10.00 9.67
CA LYS A 222 17.50 9.17 10.65
C LYS A 222 18.62 9.96 11.31
N TYR A 223 19.52 10.56 10.53
CA TYR A 223 20.65 11.35 11.05
C TYR A 223 20.20 12.50 11.95
N ARG A 224 19.11 13.21 11.60
CA ARG A 224 18.53 14.26 12.49
C ARG A 224 17.94 13.66 13.77
N LYS A 225 17.25 12.52 13.71
CA LYS A 225 16.74 11.81 14.90
C LYS A 225 17.87 11.34 15.81
N GLU A 226 18.90 10.70 15.25
CA GLU A 226 20.10 10.26 15.96
C GLU A 226 20.84 11.42 16.62
N LYS A 227 21.07 12.53 15.89
CA LYS A 227 21.75 13.70 16.46
C LYS A 227 20.91 14.41 17.50
N ASN A 228 19.59 14.49 17.34
CA ASN A 228 18.70 15.03 18.38
C ASN A 228 18.66 14.12 19.62
N ALA A 229 18.68 12.79 19.45
CA ALA A 229 18.79 11.84 20.55
C ALA A 229 20.15 11.95 21.28
N GLN A 230 21.25 12.07 20.53
CA GLN A 230 22.58 12.30 21.09
C GLN A 230 22.69 13.64 21.83
N ILE A 231 22.08 14.71 21.31
CA ILE A 231 21.98 16.01 22.00
C ILE A 231 21.15 15.88 23.29
N ALA A 232 20.00 15.19 23.25
CA ALA A 232 19.16 14.98 24.42
C ALA A 232 19.84 14.10 25.49
N GLN A 233 20.64 13.11 25.07
CA GLN A 233 21.48 12.32 25.98
C GLN A 233 22.56 13.18 26.63
N LEU A 234 23.35 13.92 25.84
CA LEU A 234 24.38 14.83 26.36
C LEU A 234 23.79 15.92 27.27
N GLN A 235 22.56 16.38 27.01
CA GLN A 235 21.85 17.31 27.89
C GLN A 235 21.45 16.67 29.22
N ARG A 236 21.05 15.39 29.25
CA ARG A 236 20.81 14.64 30.50
C ARG A 236 22.11 14.42 31.27
N GLU A 237 23.13 13.87 30.61
CA GLU A 237 24.45 13.64 31.22
C GLU A 237 25.05 14.92 31.82
N ASN A 238 24.87 16.07 31.16
CA ASN A 238 25.32 17.37 31.67
C ASN A 238 24.43 17.94 32.79
N ALA A 239 23.14 17.58 32.83
CA ALA A 239 22.25 17.90 33.96
C ALA A 239 22.57 17.04 35.20
N ASP A 240 22.81 15.74 35.00
CA ASP A 240 23.24 14.80 36.04
C ASP A 240 24.65 15.19 36.58
N ALA A 241 25.54 15.62 35.70
CA ALA A 241 26.83 16.22 36.07
C ALA A 241 26.66 17.52 36.86
N ALA A 242 25.69 18.37 36.50
CA ALA A 242 25.39 19.58 37.25
C ALA A 242 24.81 19.28 38.65
N GLU A 243 23.90 18.31 38.79
CA GLU A 243 23.35 17.91 40.09
C GLU A 243 24.39 17.21 40.98
N THR A 244 25.27 16.37 40.41
CA THR A 244 26.39 15.79 41.16
C THR A 244 27.40 16.84 41.60
N ILE A 245 27.71 17.84 40.77
CA ILE A 245 28.52 19.01 41.17
C ILE A 245 27.84 19.81 42.29
N ASP A 246 26.54 20.06 42.20
CA ASP A 246 25.82 20.86 43.19
C ASP A 246 25.59 20.13 44.52
N THR A 247 25.41 18.80 44.50
CA THR A 247 25.39 17.98 45.71
C THR A 247 26.77 17.89 46.35
N LEU A 248 27.84 17.76 45.57
CA LEU A 248 29.23 17.84 46.07
C LEU A 248 29.57 19.23 46.63
N ARG A 249 29.07 20.32 46.04
CA ARG A 249 29.19 21.68 46.60
C ARG A 249 28.45 21.80 47.92
N ARG A 250 27.23 21.25 48.03
CA ARG A 250 26.45 21.26 49.28
C ARG A 250 27.21 20.49 50.38
N THR A 251 27.70 19.29 50.11
CA THR A 251 28.51 18.54 51.10
C THR A 251 29.83 19.23 51.42
N GLU A 252 30.50 19.85 50.45
CA GLU A 252 31.69 20.68 50.72
C GLU A 252 31.35 21.86 51.65
N THR A 253 30.27 22.60 51.41
CA THR A 253 29.88 23.71 52.28
C THR A 253 29.53 23.26 53.70
N LEU A 254 28.88 22.10 53.86
CA LEU A 254 28.60 21.50 55.17
C LEU A 254 29.89 21.05 55.87
N LEU A 255 30.84 20.44 55.15
CA LEU A 255 32.14 20.06 55.70
C LEU A 255 32.97 21.29 56.09
N ARG A 256 32.97 22.36 55.29
CA ARG A 256 33.62 23.63 55.62
C ARG A 256 32.99 24.27 56.87
N GLN A 257 31.66 24.26 57.00
CA GLN A 257 30.96 24.71 58.21
C GLN A 257 31.34 23.87 59.44
N HIS A 258 31.35 22.54 59.31
CA HIS A 258 31.75 21.64 60.41
C HIS A 258 33.23 21.82 60.80
N ILE A 259 34.13 22.09 59.85
CA ILE A 259 35.52 22.43 60.12
C ILE A 259 35.61 23.76 60.89
N GLU A 260 34.84 24.78 60.50
CA GLU A 260 34.85 26.07 61.20
C GLU A 260 34.24 25.98 62.60
N GLU A 261 33.20 25.16 62.79
CA GLU A 261 32.69 24.82 64.12
C GLU A 261 33.72 24.08 64.99
N LEU A 262 34.51 23.17 64.41
CA LEU A 262 35.55 22.45 65.13
C LEU A 262 36.72 23.37 65.50
N LYS A 263 37.11 24.30 64.63
CA LYS A 263 38.05 25.37 64.98
C LYS A 263 37.50 26.23 66.12
N GLY A 264 36.26 26.73 65.99
CA GLY A 264 35.63 27.56 67.02
C GLY A 264 35.52 26.87 68.38
N LYS A 265 35.28 25.55 68.41
CA LYS A 265 35.34 24.73 69.62
C LYS A 265 36.78 24.60 70.15
N ALA A 266 37.75 24.30 69.28
CA ALA A 266 39.16 24.21 69.66
C ALA A 266 39.72 25.56 70.19
N ASP A 267 39.33 26.69 69.61
CA ASP A 267 39.70 28.03 70.07
C ASP A 267 39.02 28.38 71.40
N GLN A 268 37.75 27.98 71.62
CA GLN A 268 37.08 28.09 72.92
C GLN A 268 37.76 27.23 73.99
N ASP A 269 38.13 26.00 73.67
CA ASP A 269 38.89 25.13 74.58
C ASP A 269 40.29 25.69 74.84
N ARG A 270 40.95 26.30 73.84
CA ARG A 270 42.25 26.95 73.99
C ARG A 270 42.18 28.18 74.90
N VAL A 271 41.18 29.05 74.73
CA VAL A 271 40.92 30.18 75.64
C VAL A 271 40.60 29.68 77.04
N ARG A 272 39.81 28.61 77.17
CA ARG A 272 39.49 28.01 78.46
C ARG A 272 40.72 27.41 79.15
N ILE A 273 41.67 26.86 78.40
CA ILE A 273 42.98 26.45 78.93
C ILE A 273 43.78 27.66 79.38
N GLU A 274 43.87 28.73 78.60
CA GLU A 274 44.54 29.99 79.00
C GLU A 274 43.90 30.63 80.25
N GLU A 275 42.57 30.57 80.40
CA GLU A 275 41.85 30.99 81.61
C GLU A 275 42.18 30.12 82.82
N LEU A 276 42.24 28.80 82.66
CA LEU A 276 42.57 27.85 83.73
C LEU A 276 44.05 27.92 84.14
N GLU A 277 44.96 28.09 83.19
CA GLU A 277 46.39 28.33 83.44
C GLU A 277 46.60 29.69 84.12
N GLY A 278 45.89 30.74 83.67
CA GLY A 278 45.91 32.04 84.32
C GLY A 278 45.37 32.01 85.75
N ALA A 279 44.28 31.26 86.00
CA ALA A 279 43.74 31.06 87.33
C ALA A 279 44.67 30.23 88.23
N ALA A 280 45.32 29.20 87.68
CA ALA A 280 46.33 28.41 88.40
C ALA A 280 47.55 29.26 88.76
N ALA A 281 48.11 30.02 87.82
CA ALA A 281 49.23 30.92 88.05
C ALA A 281 48.88 32.04 89.06
N ALA A 282 47.65 32.55 89.05
CA ALA A 282 47.17 33.49 90.06
C ALA A 282 47.05 32.84 91.46
N ALA A 283 46.60 31.58 91.54
CA ALA A 283 46.54 30.82 92.79
C ALA A 283 47.95 30.48 93.32
N GLU A 284 48.89 30.11 92.45
CA GLU A 284 50.30 29.91 92.81
C GLU A 284 50.96 31.23 93.27
N ALA A 285 50.67 32.35 92.62
CA ALA A 285 51.13 33.67 93.05
C ALA A 285 50.56 34.05 94.43
N HIS A 286 49.26 33.80 94.66
CA HIS A 286 48.64 34.00 95.96
C HIS A 286 49.28 33.12 97.05
N PHE A 287 49.44 31.82 96.77
CA PHE A 287 50.09 30.89 97.70
C PHE A 287 51.54 31.27 98.01
N ASN A 288 52.30 31.76 97.02
CA ASN A 288 53.65 32.28 97.26
C ASN A 288 53.64 33.56 98.12
N ILE A 289 52.67 34.46 97.94
CA ILE A 289 52.48 35.64 98.79
C ILE A 289 52.09 35.23 100.22
N GLU A 290 51.24 34.22 100.39
CA GLU A 290 50.89 33.65 101.70
C GLU A 290 52.09 32.96 102.36
N MET A 291 52.89 32.21 101.60
CA MET A 291 54.13 31.58 102.09
C MET A 291 55.17 32.62 102.49
N ASP A 292 55.34 33.72 101.75
CA ASP A 292 56.23 34.81 102.14
C ASP A 292 55.67 35.64 103.31
N GLY A 293 54.36 35.77 103.43
CA GLY A 293 53.69 36.30 104.62
C GLY A 293 53.94 35.44 105.85
N ALA A 294 53.78 34.12 105.73
CA ALA A 294 54.05 33.14 106.77
C ALA A 294 55.55 33.09 107.14
N ARG A 295 56.46 33.20 106.17
CA ARG A 295 57.91 33.34 106.40
C ARG A 295 58.23 34.62 107.17
N ARG A 296 57.65 35.77 106.78
CA ARG A 296 57.82 37.04 107.51
C ARG A 296 57.33 36.93 108.95
N LEU A 297 56.14 36.36 109.17
CA LEU A 297 55.61 36.05 110.50
C LEU A 297 56.55 35.11 111.29
N ALA A 298 57.01 34.02 110.69
CA ALA A 298 57.94 33.09 111.32
C ALA A 298 59.27 33.76 111.70
N THR A 299 59.84 34.61 110.83
CA THR A 299 61.06 35.38 111.15
C THR A 299 60.82 36.43 112.23
N LEU A 300 59.64 37.05 112.30
CA LEU A 300 59.28 37.99 113.36
C LEU A 300 59.10 37.26 114.70
N HIS A 301 58.45 36.09 114.70
CA HIS A 301 58.38 35.20 115.85
C HIS A 301 59.77 34.71 116.29
N GLN A 302 60.67 34.38 115.36
CA GLN A 302 62.06 34.03 115.68
C GLN A 302 62.80 35.23 116.29
N GLN A 303 62.73 36.42 115.69
CA GLN A 303 63.35 37.64 116.24
C GLN A 303 62.79 38.00 117.63
N ASN A 304 61.50 37.81 117.85
CA ASN A 304 60.87 37.98 119.16
C ASN A 304 61.37 36.92 120.17
N ASN A 305 61.48 35.65 119.76
CA ASN A 305 62.04 34.58 120.60
C ASN A 305 63.54 34.79 120.89
N GLU A 306 64.32 35.34 119.96
CA GLU A 306 65.71 35.75 120.21
C GLU A 306 65.79 36.97 121.13
N MET A 307 64.86 37.91 121.04
CA MET A 307 64.78 39.07 121.93
C MET A 307 64.37 38.66 123.35
N THR A 308 63.38 37.78 123.51
CA THR A 308 63.00 37.23 124.82
C THR A 308 64.08 36.30 125.39
N LYS A 309 64.80 35.55 124.55
CA LYS A 309 65.99 34.79 124.99
C LYS A 309 67.12 35.72 125.47
N LYS A 310 67.45 36.77 124.73
CA LYS A 310 68.43 37.80 125.17
C LYS A 310 67.98 38.49 126.46
N ARG A 311 66.67 38.73 126.63
CA ARG A 311 66.07 39.27 127.86
C ARG A 311 66.18 38.28 129.03
N LEU A 312 66.02 36.99 128.78
CA LEU A 312 66.21 35.92 129.76
C LEU A 312 67.69 35.78 130.16
N GLU A 313 68.61 35.82 129.19
CA GLU A 313 70.06 35.80 129.41
C GLU A 313 70.53 37.01 130.23
N GLN A 314 69.97 38.20 129.98
CA GLN A 314 70.18 39.38 130.83
C GLN A 314 69.68 39.16 132.26
N LEU A 315 68.44 38.68 132.44
CA LEU A 315 67.88 38.39 133.77
C LEU A 315 68.65 37.28 134.50
N GLN A 316 69.22 36.30 133.77
CA GLN A 316 70.11 35.28 134.33
C GLN A 316 71.45 35.86 134.76
N ALA A 317 72.04 36.77 133.97
CA ALA A 317 73.28 37.46 134.34
C ALA A 317 73.10 38.37 135.57
N ASP A 318 71.98 39.10 135.65
CA ASP A 318 71.66 39.93 136.82
C ASP A 318 71.31 39.08 138.05
N SER A 319 70.64 37.93 137.88
CA SER A 319 70.45 36.94 138.94
C SER A 319 71.78 36.35 139.44
N HIS A 320 72.72 36.06 138.53
CA HIS A 320 74.06 35.60 138.89
C HIS A 320 74.85 36.67 139.67
N ARG A 321 74.78 37.95 139.28
CA ARG A 321 75.37 39.05 140.06
C ARG A 321 74.83 39.09 141.48
N VAL A 322 73.51 39.04 141.66
CA VAL A 322 72.88 39.01 143.00
C VAL A 322 73.31 37.78 143.80
N GLN A 323 73.57 36.64 143.16
CA GLN A 323 74.14 35.45 143.83
C GLN A 323 75.62 35.61 144.19
N GLU A 324 76.42 36.27 143.35
CA GLU A 324 77.83 36.60 143.63
C GLU A 324 77.95 37.62 144.76
N ASP A 325 77.16 38.70 144.72
CA ASP A 325 77.07 39.71 145.79
C ASP A 325 76.69 39.04 147.12
N ALA A 326 75.61 38.25 147.14
CA ALA A 326 75.18 37.51 148.33
C ALA A 326 76.22 36.47 148.80
N ALA A 327 76.98 35.85 147.89
CA ALA A 327 78.09 34.95 148.25
C ALA A 327 79.26 35.71 148.89
N THR A 328 79.56 36.96 148.47
CA THR A 328 80.56 37.79 149.14
C THR A 328 80.10 38.27 150.51
N GLU A 329 78.81 38.60 150.68
CA GLU A 329 78.22 38.98 151.97
C GLU A 329 78.21 37.79 152.95
N ILE A 330 77.81 36.60 152.49
CA ILE A 330 77.93 35.35 153.26
C ILE A 330 79.40 35.05 153.62
N GLY A 331 80.34 35.29 152.70
CA GLY A 331 81.78 35.12 152.96
C GLY A 331 82.32 36.06 154.03
N GLN A 332 81.86 37.32 154.07
CA GLN A 332 82.20 38.28 155.12
C GLN A 332 81.63 37.84 156.48
N ILE A 333 80.35 37.45 156.53
CA ILE A 333 79.69 36.95 157.75
C ILE A 333 80.37 35.66 158.26
N GLN A 334 80.85 34.78 157.37
CA GLN A 334 81.61 33.59 157.75
C GLN A 334 83.00 33.93 158.32
N ALA A 335 83.70 34.91 157.75
CA ALA A 335 84.97 35.39 158.28
C ALA A 335 84.83 36.04 159.67
N GLU A 336 83.77 36.83 159.88
CA GLU A 336 83.44 37.38 161.20
C GLU A 336 83.10 36.28 162.22
N LEU A 337 82.37 35.24 161.80
CA LEU A 337 82.06 34.06 162.62
C LEU A 337 83.32 33.26 163.00
N GLU A 338 84.33 33.17 162.13
CA GLU A 338 85.61 32.54 162.45
C GLU A 338 86.45 33.39 163.40
N VAL A 339 86.44 34.72 163.28
CA VAL A 339 87.11 35.63 164.24
C VAL A 339 86.50 35.50 165.64
N GLU A 340 85.17 35.45 165.76
CA GLU A 340 84.50 35.23 167.06
C GLU A 340 84.72 33.81 167.61
N ARG A 341 84.78 32.77 166.75
CA ARG A 341 85.15 31.41 167.19
C ARG A 341 86.58 31.35 167.72
N ASN A 342 87.53 32.05 167.09
CA ASN A 342 88.91 32.11 167.59
C ASN A 342 88.99 32.84 168.94
N ARG A 343 88.19 33.90 169.15
CA ARG A 343 88.05 34.56 170.47
C ARG A 343 87.46 33.63 171.54
N ALA A 344 86.47 32.81 171.18
CA ALA A 344 85.93 31.79 172.08
C ALA A 344 86.98 30.73 172.45
N ALA A 345 87.75 30.23 171.47
CA ALA A 345 88.80 29.24 171.70
C ALA A 345 89.93 29.75 172.62
N GLU A 346 90.34 31.02 172.49
CA GLU A 346 91.31 31.63 173.42
C GLU A 346 90.77 31.78 174.85
N ALA A 347 89.45 31.90 175.03
CA ALA A 347 88.81 31.92 176.34
C ALA A 347 88.71 30.51 176.96
N GLU A 348 88.27 29.52 176.18
CA GLU A 348 88.13 28.12 176.60
C GLU A 348 89.49 27.49 176.98
N ALA A 349 90.57 27.87 176.28
CA ALA A 349 91.93 27.43 176.61
C ALA A 349 92.33 27.81 178.05
N ARG A 350 91.98 29.01 178.52
CA ARG A 350 92.33 29.49 179.88
C ARG A 350 91.54 28.80 181.00
N THR A 351 90.39 28.21 180.69
CA THR A 351 89.67 27.34 181.63
C THR A 351 90.25 25.92 181.66
N ALA A 352 90.66 25.37 180.51
CA ALA A 352 91.25 24.03 180.43
C ALA A 352 92.58 23.90 181.20
N GLU A 353 93.39 24.96 181.25
CA GLU A 353 94.66 25.00 181.99
C GLU A 353 94.50 24.91 183.52
N LEU A 354 93.32 25.24 184.08
CA LEU A 354 93.05 25.12 185.52
C LEU A 354 92.40 23.79 185.91
N GLU A 355 91.57 23.20 185.06
CA GLU A 355 90.87 21.94 185.37
C GLU A 355 91.74 20.70 185.16
N THR A 356 92.75 20.77 184.29
CA THR A 356 93.62 19.62 183.98
C THR A 356 94.90 19.51 184.83
N LEU A 357 95.14 20.47 185.73
CA LEU A 357 96.07 20.33 186.85
C LEU A 357 95.41 19.71 188.11
N VAL A 358 94.17 19.19 187.97
CA VAL A 358 93.64 18.11 188.83
C VAL A 358 93.72 16.78 188.05
N GLU A 359 94.87 16.58 187.42
CA GLU A 359 95.84 15.57 187.89
C GLU A 359 95.27 14.15 188.04
N THR A 360 95.35 13.42 186.92
CA THR A 360 95.95 12.07 186.86
C THR A 360 95.98 11.25 188.16
N LEU A 361 94.84 10.70 188.62
CA LEU A 361 94.85 9.50 189.48
C LEU A 361 93.51 8.72 189.54
N LYS A 362 93.09 8.13 188.41
CA LYS A 362 92.52 6.76 188.23
C LYS A 362 91.87 6.65 186.83
N SER A 363 92.28 5.83 185.88
CA SER A 363 92.73 4.42 185.85
C SER A 363 91.61 3.39 185.62
N ASP A 364 91.85 2.58 184.58
CA ASP A 364 91.46 1.18 184.39
C ASP A 364 90.12 0.76 183.76
N ASN A 365 90.25 -0.35 183.00
CA ASN A 365 89.26 -1.27 182.42
C ASN A 365 88.41 -0.72 181.24
N SER A 366 88.42 -1.34 180.06
CA SER A 366 88.13 -2.75 179.67
C SER A 366 86.64 -3.09 179.80
N ASP A 367 86.01 -3.79 178.86
CA ASP A 367 86.37 -5.08 178.23
C ASP A 367 86.21 -5.06 176.67
N LEU A 368 86.95 -5.82 175.84
CA LEU A 368 86.94 -7.30 175.65
C LEU A 368 85.52 -7.82 175.26
N ARG A 369 85.22 -8.56 174.18
CA ARG A 369 85.96 -9.41 173.17
C ARG A 369 85.12 -9.42 171.84
N SER A 370 85.31 -10.19 170.75
CA SER A 370 86.23 -11.27 170.36
C SER A 370 86.30 -11.47 168.82
N SER A 371 87.52 -11.71 168.30
CA SER A 371 87.90 -12.63 167.20
C SER A 371 87.07 -12.82 165.91
N ALA A 372 87.65 -12.30 164.81
CA ALA A 372 88.09 -13.03 163.60
C ALA A 372 87.14 -13.30 162.39
N ARG A 373 87.81 -13.32 161.22
CA ARG A 373 87.35 -13.53 159.81
C ARG A 373 86.70 -12.32 159.13
N ILE A 374 87.14 -12.08 157.89
CA ILE A 374 86.68 -11.03 156.95
C ILE A 374 85.89 -11.77 155.85
N PRO A 375 84.58 -11.51 155.67
CA PRO A 375 84.14 -10.71 154.52
C PRO A 375 82.78 -9.98 154.67
N GLY A 376 82.38 -9.21 153.66
CA GLY A 376 80.95 -9.04 153.32
C GLY A 376 80.40 -7.61 153.22
N THR A 377 79.64 -7.35 152.15
CA THR A 377 78.65 -6.26 152.02
C THR A 377 77.29 -6.74 152.56
N PRO A 378 76.29 -5.85 152.79
CA PRO A 378 75.35 -5.42 151.73
C PRO A 378 74.95 -3.92 151.94
N ARG A 379 73.76 -3.32 151.67
CA ARG A 379 72.40 -3.60 151.10
C ARG A 379 72.01 -2.29 150.33
N GLN A 380 71.29 -2.26 149.21
CA GLN A 380 69.87 -2.59 148.92
C GLN A 380 68.85 -1.64 149.61
N GLY A 381 67.74 -1.19 149.01
CA GLY A 381 67.13 -1.49 147.68
C GLY A 381 66.75 -0.22 146.88
N ILE A 382 66.20 -0.27 145.67
CA ILE A 382 65.36 -1.24 144.93
C ILE A 382 63.87 -1.27 145.32
N ASN A 383 63.03 -0.97 144.33
CA ASN A 383 61.80 -1.69 143.96
C ASN A 383 61.51 -1.36 142.47
N GLY A 384 61.18 -2.25 141.51
CA GLY A 384 60.97 -3.72 141.46
C GLY A 384 59.79 -4.01 140.49
N SER A 385 59.75 -5.00 139.60
CA SER A 385 60.65 -6.11 139.15
C SER A 385 60.17 -6.53 137.70
N PHE A 386 60.56 -7.57 136.94
CA PHE A 386 61.40 -8.79 137.06
C PHE A 386 61.84 -9.26 135.63
N GLY A 387 62.36 -10.50 135.46
CA GLY A 387 62.51 -11.21 134.17
C GLY A 387 61.19 -11.85 133.66
N THR A 388 61.14 -12.76 132.67
CA THR A 388 62.15 -13.66 132.04
C THR A 388 61.64 -14.18 130.67
N PRO A 389 62.42 -14.87 129.81
CA PRO A 389 62.02 -15.19 128.44
C PRO A 389 61.29 -16.53 128.24
N GLY A 390 60.37 -16.60 127.27
CA GLY A 390 60.10 -17.85 126.53
C GLY A 390 58.63 -18.25 126.22
N ARG A 391 58.28 -18.19 124.93
CA ARG A 391 57.19 -18.92 124.22
C ARG A 391 55.72 -18.49 124.44
N THR A 392 54.87 -19.08 123.58
CA THR A 392 53.39 -19.19 123.56
C THR A 392 52.52 -17.95 123.33
N ALA A 393 52.04 -17.86 122.08
CA ALA A 393 50.63 -17.77 121.67
C ALA A 393 49.81 -16.47 121.88
N SER A 394 49.01 -16.17 120.84
CA SER A 394 47.84 -15.27 120.80
C SER A 394 48.08 -13.78 121.02
N PRO A 395 47.61 -12.96 120.07
CA PRO A 395 46.46 -12.11 120.37
C PRO A 395 45.25 -12.45 119.49
N ALA A 396 44.07 -12.42 120.08
CA ALA A 396 42.77 -12.58 119.42
C ALA A 396 41.70 -11.84 120.23
N VAL A 397 40.50 -11.70 119.65
CA VAL A 397 39.39 -10.84 120.12
C VAL A 397 39.70 -9.34 119.88
N PHE A 398 38.86 -8.55 119.19
CA PHE A 398 37.44 -8.73 118.85
C PHE A 398 37.15 -8.76 117.34
N SER A 399 36.06 -9.44 116.95
CA SER A 399 35.49 -9.54 115.60
C SER A 399 33.97 -9.80 115.75
N PRO A 400 33.09 -9.30 114.86
CA PRO A 400 32.78 -9.97 113.57
C PRO A 400 32.56 -8.97 112.40
N GLY A 401 32.35 -9.33 111.14
CA GLY A 401 32.28 -10.60 110.38
C GLY A 401 31.76 -10.29 108.95
N GLY A 402 31.80 -11.13 107.91
CA GLY A 402 32.34 -12.50 107.72
C GLY A 402 32.20 -12.95 106.24
N SER A 403 32.63 -14.19 105.91
CA SER A 403 32.75 -14.80 104.56
C SER A 403 33.88 -14.21 103.68
N GLN A 404 34.85 -14.92 103.07
CA GLN A 404 34.91 -16.21 102.32
C GLN A 404 34.25 -16.15 100.92
N LEU A 405 34.87 -16.58 99.80
CA LEU A 405 36.14 -17.31 99.55
C LEU A 405 36.95 -16.80 98.32
N LYS A 406 38.28 -17.07 98.35
CA LYS A 406 39.28 -17.44 97.29
C LYS A 406 39.06 -16.98 95.81
N ALA A 407 40.01 -16.40 95.07
CA ALA A 407 41.44 -16.74 94.83
C ALA A 407 41.64 -18.06 94.02
N ASP A 408 42.60 -18.21 93.09
CA ASP A 408 43.69 -17.35 92.62
C ASP A 408 44.04 -17.72 91.14
N ALA A 409 44.62 -16.82 90.33
CA ALA A 409 44.91 -17.09 88.91
C ALA A 409 46.27 -16.52 88.47
N SER A 410 47.18 -17.40 88.04
CA SER A 410 48.58 -17.03 87.80
C SER A 410 48.78 -16.18 86.55
N LYS A 411 49.62 -15.14 86.67
CA LYS A 411 50.03 -14.22 85.60
C LYS A 411 50.60 -14.94 84.36
N THR A 412 51.08 -16.18 84.51
CA THR A 412 51.59 -17.02 83.41
C THR A 412 50.47 -17.67 82.59
N GLN A 413 49.31 -18.02 83.18
CA GLN A 413 48.19 -18.65 82.46
C GLN A 413 47.55 -17.66 81.47
N LEU A 414 47.33 -16.41 81.89
CA LEU A 414 46.82 -15.35 81.01
C LEU A 414 47.74 -15.10 79.80
N LEU A 415 49.05 -15.34 79.92
CA LEU A 415 49.99 -15.22 78.79
C LEU A 415 49.92 -16.42 77.81
N ILE A 416 49.57 -17.61 78.30
CA ILE A 416 49.33 -18.80 77.46
C ILE A 416 48.01 -18.62 76.71
N GLU A 417 46.92 -18.30 77.42
CA GLU A 417 45.59 -18.04 76.84
C GLU A 417 45.64 -16.90 75.81
N ASN A 418 46.38 -15.81 76.08
CA ASN A 418 46.56 -14.73 75.11
C ASN A 418 47.36 -15.16 73.87
N ASN A 419 48.27 -16.14 73.98
CA ASN A 419 49.02 -16.69 72.86
C ASN A 419 48.14 -17.65 72.04
N ASP A 420 47.33 -18.49 72.69
CA ASP A 420 46.41 -19.40 72.02
C ASP A 420 45.25 -18.68 71.33
N LEU A 421 44.65 -17.66 71.95
CA LEU A 421 43.72 -16.74 71.26
C LEU A 421 44.38 -16.05 70.06
N LYS A 422 45.66 -15.69 70.14
CA LYS A 422 46.45 -15.18 68.99
C LYS A 422 46.75 -16.25 67.94
N LYS A 423 46.65 -17.55 68.23
CA LYS A 423 46.73 -18.63 67.22
C LYS A 423 45.37 -18.86 66.57
N GLU A 424 44.28 -18.85 67.33
CA GLU A 424 42.92 -18.98 66.80
C GLU A 424 42.54 -17.79 65.91
N LEU A 425 42.86 -16.56 66.33
CA LEU A 425 42.66 -15.36 65.52
C LEU A 425 43.55 -15.31 64.26
N ARG A 426 44.66 -16.06 64.23
CA ARG A 426 45.43 -16.30 62.99
C ARG A 426 44.72 -17.33 62.10
N LYS A 427 44.35 -18.49 62.63
CA LYS A 427 43.57 -19.52 61.90
C LYS A 427 42.25 -19.02 61.32
N LEU A 428 41.57 -18.09 61.99
CA LEU A 428 40.36 -17.45 61.49
C LEU A 428 40.65 -16.42 60.39
N ARG A 429 41.80 -15.74 60.43
CA ARG A 429 42.26 -14.88 59.33
C ARG A 429 42.70 -15.70 58.13
N GLU A 430 43.52 -16.72 58.34
CA GLU A 430 43.95 -17.69 57.32
C GLU A 430 42.72 -18.28 56.59
N LYS A 431 41.71 -18.74 57.32
CA LYS A 431 40.44 -19.23 56.73
C LYS A 431 39.62 -18.16 56.02
N HIS A 432 39.59 -16.93 56.52
CA HIS A 432 38.90 -15.83 55.85
C HIS A 432 39.65 -15.46 54.55
N GLU A 433 40.98 -15.50 54.57
CA GLU A 433 41.85 -15.22 53.44
C GLU A 433 41.71 -16.29 52.36
N GLU A 434 41.69 -17.58 52.75
CA GLU A 434 41.29 -18.72 51.91
C GLU A 434 39.90 -18.53 51.29
N GLN A 435 38.89 -18.12 52.09
CA GLN A 435 37.53 -17.89 51.61
C GLN A 435 37.44 -16.71 50.64
N THR A 436 38.17 -15.61 50.88
CA THR A 436 38.27 -14.51 49.90
C THR A 436 39.06 -14.90 48.66
N GLY A 437 40.04 -15.81 48.78
CA GLY A 437 40.73 -16.42 47.63
C GLY A 437 39.74 -17.15 46.73
N VAL A 438 39.00 -18.12 47.28
CA VAL A 438 37.98 -18.87 46.54
C VAL A 438 36.88 -17.96 45.96
N LEU A 439 36.47 -16.90 46.66
CA LEU A 439 35.52 -15.92 46.12
C LEU A 439 36.12 -15.09 44.96
N ASN A 440 37.39 -14.71 45.04
CA ASN A 440 38.09 -14.01 43.95
C ASN A 440 38.35 -14.93 42.76
N ASP A 441 38.65 -16.22 42.99
CA ASP A 441 38.81 -17.22 41.93
C ASP A 441 37.48 -17.43 41.19
N ILE A 442 36.36 -17.58 41.92
CA ILE A 442 35.01 -17.66 41.34
C ILE A 442 34.63 -16.36 40.61
N LEU A 443 35.00 -15.20 41.15
CA LEU A 443 34.78 -13.91 40.47
C LEU A 443 35.58 -13.83 39.16
N GLN A 444 36.84 -14.25 39.16
CA GLN A 444 37.70 -14.27 37.98
C GLN A 444 37.24 -15.32 36.94
N GLU A 445 36.70 -16.46 37.36
CA GLU A 445 36.07 -17.41 36.45
C GLU A 445 34.77 -16.85 35.84
N LEU A 446 33.96 -16.12 36.62
CA LEU A 446 32.78 -15.40 36.13
C LEU A 446 33.16 -14.27 35.16
N GLU A 447 34.15 -13.44 35.48
CA GLU A 447 34.67 -12.40 34.59
C GLU A 447 35.21 -12.98 33.28
N ARG A 448 35.93 -14.12 33.35
CA ARG A 448 36.41 -14.85 32.17
C ARG A 448 35.27 -15.46 31.34
N LYS A 449 34.14 -15.79 31.95
CA LYS A 449 32.93 -16.33 31.28
C LYS A 449 31.94 -15.26 30.86
N GLY A 450 32.00 -14.05 31.41
CA GLY A 450 31.20 -12.88 31.01
C GLY A 450 31.10 -12.69 29.49
N PRO A 451 32.21 -12.61 28.72
CA PRO A 451 32.14 -12.45 27.27
C PRO A 451 31.50 -13.65 26.52
N GLU A 452 31.52 -14.85 27.11
CA GLU A 452 30.87 -16.04 26.56
C GLU A 452 29.35 -16.00 26.78
N PHE A 453 28.91 -15.49 27.95
CA PHE A 453 27.48 -15.20 28.20
C PHE A 453 26.97 -14.05 27.34
N ASP A 454 27.70 -12.93 27.25
CA ASP A 454 27.37 -11.79 26.39
C ASP A 454 27.20 -12.19 24.92
N GLU A 455 28.08 -13.06 24.42
CA GLU A 455 28.02 -13.56 23.05
C GLU A 455 26.84 -14.53 22.86
N LEU A 456 26.58 -15.43 23.81
CA LEU A 456 25.38 -16.27 23.81
C LEU A 456 24.07 -15.45 23.88
N HIS A 457 24.07 -14.33 24.61
CA HIS A 457 22.95 -13.39 24.64
C HIS A 457 22.76 -12.72 23.27
N ARG A 458 23.80 -12.15 22.65
CA ARG A 458 23.71 -11.58 21.29
C ARG A 458 23.23 -12.60 20.26
N GLN A 459 23.67 -13.85 20.36
CA GLN A 459 23.21 -14.92 19.50
C GLN A 459 21.75 -15.32 19.77
N ASN A 460 21.28 -15.25 21.01
CA ASN A 460 19.86 -15.48 21.35
C ASN A 460 18.96 -14.34 20.86
N ASP A 461 19.40 -13.10 21.03
CA ASP A 461 18.73 -11.90 20.53
C ASP A 461 18.64 -11.94 19.00
N ALA A 462 19.74 -12.24 18.30
CA ALA A 462 19.76 -12.38 16.84
C ALA A 462 18.90 -13.57 16.33
N LEU A 463 18.86 -14.70 17.07
CA LEU A 463 17.99 -15.83 16.71
C LEU A 463 16.52 -15.56 16.99
N THR A 464 16.18 -14.75 18.00
CA THR A 464 14.80 -14.34 18.26
C THR A 464 14.33 -13.27 17.28
N GLU A 465 15.19 -12.34 16.88
CA GLU A 465 14.95 -11.40 15.76
C GLU A 465 14.69 -12.18 14.46
N GLN A 466 15.57 -13.11 14.07
CA GLN A 466 15.37 -13.98 12.90
C GLN A 466 14.09 -14.83 13.01
N SER A 467 13.74 -15.32 14.21
CA SER A 467 12.49 -16.07 14.43
C SER A 467 11.25 -15.19 14.27
N ASN A 468 11.33 -13.91 14.63
CA ASN A 468 10.25 -12.94 14.43
C ASN A 468 10.12 -12.59 12.94
N ASP A 469 11.23 -12.34 12.23
CA ASP A 469 11.25 -12.08 10.80
C ASP A 469 10.65 -13.26 10.00
N ILE A 470 11.08 -14.49 10.31
CA ILE A 470 10.54 -15.71 9.68
C ILE A 470 9.04 -15.87 9.98
N SER A 471 8.58 -15.48 11.18
CA SER A 471 7.16 -15.51 11.53
C SER A 471 6.37 -14.44 10.76
N SER A 472 6.90 -13.23 10.62
CA SER A 472 6.28 -12.15 9.84
C SER A 472 6.18 -12.51 8.36
N LEU A 473 7.23 -13.10 7.78
CA LEU A 473 7.22 -13.59 6.39
C LEU A 473 6.26 -14.76 6.19
N LEU A 474 6.08 -15.62 7.21
CA LEU A 474 5.11 -16.70 7.17
C LEU A 474 3.66 -16.17 7.24
N ASP A 475 3.38 -15.20 8.10
CA ASP A 475 2.07 -14.56 8.21
C ASP A 475 1.71 -13.76 6.95
N GLU A 476 2.68 -13.06 6.34
CA GLU A 476 2.52 -12.38 5.05
C GLU A 476 2.23 -13.39 3.93
N ALA A 477 3.02 -14.46 3.80
CA ALA A 477 2.78 -15.53 2.82
C ALA A 477 1.44 -16.27 3.05
N ILE A 478 0.97 -16.39 4.29
CA ILE A 478 -0.37 -16.91 4.60
C ILE A 478 -1.45 -15.92 4.16
N ALA A 479 -1.27 -14.62 4.42
CA ALA A 479 -2.21 -13.57 4.01
C ALA A 479 -2.35 -13.49 2.49
N GLU A 480 -1.23 -13.53 1.75
CA GLU A 480 -1.19 -13.64 0.29
C GLU A 480 -1.89 -14.91 -0.20
N ARG A 481 -1.58 -16.07 0.39
CA ARG A 481 -2.21 -17.35 0.00
C ARG A 481 -3.72 -17.34 0.21
N GLU A 482 -4.21 -16.77 1.31
CA GLU A 482 -5.66 -16.64 1.53
C GLU A 482 -6.29 -15.55 0.65
N ALA A 483 -5.56 -14.51 0.23
CA ALA A 483 -6.02 -13.57 -0.80
C ALA A 483 -6.16 -14.28 -2.16
N ALA A 484 -5.11 -14.95 -2.64
CA ALA A 484 -5.12 -15.72 -3.88
C ALA A 484 -6.23 -16.79 -3.90
N LYS A 485 -6.52 -17.45 -2.77
CA LYS A 485 -7.67 -18.36 -2.63
C LYS A 485 -9.02 -17.65 -2.72
N ARG A 486 -9.19 -16.47 -2.10
CA ARG A 486 -10.42 -15.68 -2.21
C ARG A 486 -10.66 -15.26 -3.66
N ASP A 487 -9.63 -14.79 -4.34
CA ASP A 487 -9.75 -14.29 -5.72
C ASP A 487 -9.88 -15.44 -6.74
N SER A 488 -9.24 -16.59 -6.49
CA SER A 488 -9.52 -17.83 -7.22
C SER A 488 -10.97 -18.30 -7.06
N ARG A 489 -11.56 -18.19 -5.86
CA ARG A 489 -12.99 -18.50 -5.64
C ARG A 489 -13.93 -17.52 -6.33
N LYS A 490 -13.62 -16.21 -6.31
CA LYS A 490 -14.37 -15.20 -7.09
C LYS A 490 -14.34 -15.56 -8.57
N ALA A 491 -13.14 -15.67 -9.16
CA ALA A 491 -12.97 -15.98 -10.58
C ALA A 491 -13.63 -17.32 -10.99
N SER A 492 -13.68 -18.31 -10.11
CA SER A 492 -14.42 -19.56 -10.34
C SER A 492 -15.94 -19.34 -10.34
N GLY A 493 -16.47 -18.53 -9.43
CA GLY A 493 -17.90 -18.18 -9.39
C GLY A 493 -18.32 -17.24 -10.52
N ASP A 494 -17.46 -16.30 -10.92
CA ASP A 494 -17.63 -15.43 -12.07
C ASP A 494 -17.66 -16.26 -13.36
N LEU A 495 -16.76 -17.24 -13.49
CA LEU A 495 -16.72 -18.19 -14.60
C LEU A 495 -17.98 -19.08 -14.65
N GLU A 496 -18.41 -19.61 -13.50
CA GLU A 496 -19.64 -20.40 -13.41
C GLU A 496 -20.89 -19.56 -13.75
N GLY A 497 -20.94 -18.30 -13.29
CA GLY A 497 -21.98 -17.34 -13.66
C GLY A 497 -22.03 -17.08 -15.16
N VAL A 498 -20.90 -16.75 -15.78
CA VAL A 498 -20.79 -16.52 -17.24
C VAL A 498 -21.09 -17.79 -18.05
N GLN A 499 -20.72 -18.98 -17.56
CA GLN A 499 -21.09 -20.25 -18.22
C GLN A 499 -22.60 -20.49 -18.17
N ASN A 500 -23.24 -20.23 -17.02
CA ASN A 500 -24.69 -20.34 -16.88
C ASN A 500 -25.45 -19.30 -17.73
N GLU A 501 -24.95 -18.06 -17.82
CA GLU A 501 -25.50 -17.03 -18.72
C GLU A 501 -25.33 -17.42 -20.20
N CYS A 502 -24.14 -17.88 -20.60
CA CYS A 502 -23.91 -18.38 -21.97
C CYS A 502 -24.83 -19.55 -22.34
N ALA A 503 -25.08 -20.48 -21.41
CA ALA A 503 -26.01 -21.59 -21.61
C ALA A 503 -27.46 -21.08 -21.75
N LEU A 504 -27.89 -20.13 -20.92
CA LEU A 504 -29.21 -19.50 -20.99
C LEU A 504 -29.42 -18.75 -22.32
N LEU A 505 -28.47 -17.92 -22.72
CA LEU A 505 -28.50 -17.18 -23.99
C LEU A 505 -28.50 -18.12 -25.20
N THR A 506 -27.72 -19.21 -25.14
CA THR A 506 -27.72 -20.24 -26.20
C THR A 506 -29.09 -20.91 -26.35
N ARG A 507 -29.75 -21.24 -25.24
CA ARG A 507 -31.13 -21.79 -25.25
C ARG A 507 -32.13 -20.78 -25.79
N GLN A 508 -32.08 -19.51 -25.35
CA GLN A 508 -32.94 -18.44 -25.89
C GLN A 508 -32.78 -18.26 -27.41
N VAL A 509 -31.56 -18.34 -27.94
CA VAL A 509 -31.31 -18.28 -29.40
C VAL A 509 -31.86 -19.51 -30.11
N GLN A 510 -31.81 -20.70 -29.51
CA GLN A 510 -32.44 -21.91 -30.05
C GLN A 510 -33.97 -21.77 -30.07
N ASP A 511 -34.59 -21.39 -28.95
CA ASP A 511 -36.04 -21.18 -28.81
C ASP A 511 -36.57 -20.13 -29.82
N MET A 512 -35.89 -18.98 -29.95
CA MET A 512 -36.22 -17.97 -30.96
C MET A 512 -36.03 -18.50 -32.39
N THR A 513 -35.01 -19.33 -32.65
CA THR A 513 -34.81 -19.95 -33.97
C THR A 513 -35.93 -20.92 -34.32
N ILE A 514 -36.40 -21.69 -33.32
CA ILE A 514 -37.55 -22.59 -33.43
C ILE A 514 -38.84 -21.80 -33.71
N GLN A 515 -39.08 -20.72 -32.96
CA GLN A 515 -40.19 -19.78 -33.22
C GLN A 515 -40.16 -19.25 -34.65
N LEU A 516 -39.06 -18.62 -35.07
CA LEU A 516 -38.92 -18.02 -36.39
C LEU A 516 -39.11 -19.05 -37.51
N ARG A 517 -38.53 -20.24 -37.40
CA ARG A 517 -38.76 -21.34 -38.36
C ARG A 517 -40.23 -21.72 -38.42
N SER A 518 -40.87 -21.95 -37.27
CA SER A 518 -42.30 -22.33 -37.22
C SER A 518 -43.21 -21.27 -37.85
N LEU A 519 -42.92 -19.99 -37.66
CA LEU A 519 -43.72 -18.87 -38.20
C LEU A 519 -43.48 -18.69 -39.69
N LEU A 520 -42.22 -18.72 -40.14
CA LEU A 520 -41.87 -18.59 -41.56
C LEU A 520 -42.41 -19.76 -42.39
N TRP A 521 -42.31 -21.00 -41.89
CA TRP A 521 -42.82 -22.18 -42.60
C TRP A 521 -44.35 -22.23 -42.61
N ARG A 522 -45.03 -21.88 -41.51
CA ARG A 522 -46.51 -21.78 -41.49
C ARG A 522 -47.01 -20.68 -42.43
N ARG A 523 -46.40 -19.49 -42.42
CA ARG A 523 -46.71 -18.41 -43.36
C ARG A 523 -46.47 -18.84 -44.82
N ALA A 524 -45.38 -19.55 -45.11
CA ALA A 524 -45.13 -20.07 -46.45
C ALA A 524 -46.21 -21.08 -46.90
N ALA A 525 -46.70 -21.91 -45.98
CA ALA A 525 -47.79 -22.85 -46.23
C ALA A 525 -49.17 -22.16 -46.38
N GLU A 526 -49.40 -21.05 -45.68
CA GLU A 526 -50.59 -20.19 -45.87
C GLU A 526 -50.57 -19.46 -47.23
N GLU A 527 -49.41 -18.92 -47.63
CA GLU A 527 -49.26 -18.15 -48.89
C GLU A 527 -49.21 -19.05 -50.14
N ASN A 528 -48.66 -20.26 -50.06
CA ASN A 528 -48.38 -21.12 -51.23
C ASN A 528 -49.03 -22.52 -51.18
N GLY A 529 -49.73 -22.85 -50.08
CA GLY A 529 -50.26 -24.19 -49.82
C GLY A 529 -49.20 -25.14 -49.24
N LEU A 530 -49.63 -26.04 -48.34
CA LEU A 530 -48.73 -26.96 -47.62
C LEU A 530 -47.91 -27.87 -48.56
N ASP A 531 -48.51 -28.30 -49.68
CA ASP A 531 -47.88 -29.16 -50.70
C ASP A 531 -46.65 -28.53 -51.38
N SER A 532 -46.44 -27.22 -51.24
CA SER A 532 -45.29 -26.50 -51.82
C SER A 532 -43.99 -26.62 -50.99
N LEU A 533 -44.07 -27.03 -49.72
CA LEU A 533 -42.91 -27.13 -48.84
C LEU A 533 -42.22 -28.51 -48.93
N PRO A 534 -40.90 -28.60 -48.66
CA PRO A 534 -40.21 -29.87 -48.47
C PRO A 534 -40.87 -30.75 -47.40
N ALA A 535 -40.89 -32.07 -47.61
CA ALA A 535 -41.60 -33.04 -46.75
C ALA A 535 -41.18 -33.02 -45.26
N GLU A 536 -39.96 -32.60 -44.95
CA GLU A 536 -39.48 -32.41 -43.56
C GLU A 536 -40.14 -31.20 -42.90
N GLN A 537 -40.31 -30.09 -43.65
CA GLN A 537 -40.98 -28.88 -43.17
C GLN A 537 -42.50 -29.10 -43.07
N GLN A 538 -43.10 -29.87 -44.00
CA GLN A 538 -44.50 -30.31 -43.91
C GLN A 538 -44.77 -31.11 -42.63
N LYS A 539 -43.91 -32.09 -42.30
CA LYS A 539 -44.02 -32.88 -41.07
C LYS A 539 -43.88 -32.02 -39.82
N PHE A 540 -42.88 -31.14 -39.78
CA PHE A 540 -42.70 -30.20 -38.67
C PHE A 540 -43.94 -29.31 -38.48
N ILE A 541 -44.53 -28.79 -39.56
CA ILE A 541 -45.79 -28.04 -39.50
C ILE A 541 -46.92 -28.91 -38.94
N LEU A 542 -47.14 -30.13 -39.44
CA LEU A 542 -48.21 -31.00 -38.94
C LEU A 542 -48.07 -31.28 -37.44
N GLU A 543 -46.88 -31.74 -37.01
CA GLU A 543 -46.63 -32.11 -35.62
C GLU A 543 -46.78 -30.92 -34.66
N THR A 544 -46.29 -29.74 -35.05
CA THR A 544 -46.41 -28.51 -34.24
C THR A 544 -47.81 -27.88 -34.30
N VAL A 545 -48.53 -27.94 -35.42
CA VAL A 545 -49.89 -27.36 -35.55
C VAL A 545 -50.93 -28.23 -34.87
N ASP A 546 -50.86 -29.56 -34.98
CA ASP A 546 -51.85 -30.46 -34.37
C ASP A 546 -51.73 -30.47 -32.84
N ARG A 547 -50.51 -30.38 -32.27
CA ARG A 547 -50.27 -30.54 -30.82
C ARG A 547 -49.91 -29.25 -30.07
N ASN A 548 -49.41 -28.22 -30.75
CA ASN A 548 -48.71 -27.07 -30.12
C ASN A 548 -47.52 -27.45 -29.21
N GLU A 549 -46.91 -28.61 -29.46
CA GLU A 549 -45.72 -29.06 -28.74
C GLU A 549 -44.52 -29.15 -29.68
N LEU A 550 -43.31 -28.98 -29.14
CA LEU A 550 -42.10 -29.36 -29.87
C LEU A 550 -41.95 -30.88 -29.98
N PRO A 551 -41.56 -31.41 -31.15
CA PRO A 551 -41.05 -32.77 -31.27
C PRO A 551 -39.84 -32.99 -30.35
N ASP A 552 -39.77 -34.16 -29.71
CA ASP A 552 -38.81 -34.41 -28.62
C ASP A 552 -37.33 -34.29 -29.05
N HIS A 553 -37.03 -34.38 -30.34
CA HIS A 553 -35.68 -34.21 -30.90
C HIS A 553 -35.18 -32.76 -30.99
N PHE A 554 -36.01 -31.77 -30.61
CA PHE A 554 -35.62 -30.36 -30.44
C PHE A 554 -35.54 -29.94 -28.97
N LEU A 555 -35.75 -30.84 -28.01
CA LEU A 555 -35.77 -30.52 -26.59
C LEU A 555 -34.37 -30.65 -25.95
N PRO A 556 -34.00 -29.78 -24.98
CA PRO A 556 -32.77 -29.96 -24.21
C PRO A 556 -32.87 -31.11 -23.20
N ASP A 557 -31.82 -31.95 -23.15
CA ASP A 557 -31.66 -33.04 -22.16
C ASP A 557 -31.28 -32.53 -20.75
N ASP A 558 -30.74 -31.30 -20.64
CA ASP A 558 -30.03 -30.83 -19.44
C ASP A 558 -30.90 -30.68 -18.18
N SER A 559 -32.19 -30.32 -18.33
CA SER A 559 -32.98 -29.79 -17.23
C SER A 559 -34.48 -29.82 -17.52
N LEU A 560 -35.24 -30.62 -16.76
CA LEU A 560 -36.69 -30.80 -16.91
C LEU A 560 -37.48 -29.48 -17.01
N THR A 561 -37.10 -28.46 -16.24
CA THR A 561 -37.75 -27.14 -16.29
C THR A 561 -37.54 -26.46 -17.65
N HIS A 562 -36.33 -26.52 -18.19
CA HIS A 562 -36.03 -25.99 -19.53
C HIS A 562 -36.71 -26.83 -20.62
N THR A 563 -36.71 -28.15 -20.49
CA THR A 563 -37.44 -29.08 -21.37
C THR A 563 -38.92 -28.72 -21.44
N MET A 564 -39.58 -28.45 -20.30
CA MET A 564 -41.00 -28.04 -20.25
C MET A 564 -41.25 -26.65 -20.86
N ILE A 565 -40.35 -25.68 -20.63
CA ILE A 565 -40.44 -24.35 -21.25
C ILE A 565 -40.32 -24.47 -22.77
N THR A 566 -39.27 -25.13 -23.27
CA THR A 566 -39.06 -25.34 -24.70
C THR A 566 -40.21 -26.12 -25.35
N LYS A 567 -40.79 -27.11 -24.65
CA LYS A 567 -41.88 -27.93 -25.20
C LYS A 567 -43.22 -27.20 -25.35
N HIS A 568 -43.60 -26.37 -24.37
CA HIS A 568 -44.98 -25.86 -24.26
C HIS A 568 -45.11 -24.33 -24.34
N LEU A 569 -44.05 -23.56 -24.06
CA LEU A 569 -44.10 -22.10 -23.94
C LEU A 569 -43.38 -21.37 -25.08
N VAL A 570 -42.74 -22.11 -25.99
CA VAL A 570 -42.04 -21.54 -27.16
C VAL A 570 -42.94 -21.39 -28.38
N LEU A 571 -43.96 -22.24 -28.58
CA LEU A 571 -44.82 -22.21 -29.77
C LEU A 571 -46.19 -21.58 -29.54
N TYR A 572 -46.63 -20.84 -30.56
CA TYR A 572 -47.97 -20.25 -30.68
C TYR A 572 -48.43 -20.27 -32.14
N LYS A 573 -49.75 -20.29 -32.38
CA LYS A 573 -50.42 -20.34 -33.69
C LYS A 573 -51.10 -19.03 -34.06
N ASN A 574 -51.56 -18.27 -33.07
CA ASN A 574 -52.20 -16.98 -33.29
C ASN A 574 -51.98 -16.01 -32.12
N VAL A 575 -52.33 -14.74 -32.30
CA VAL A 575 -52.12 -13.67 -31.30
C VAL A 575 -52.95 -13.88 -30.03
N ALA A 576 -54.10 -14.57 -30.09
CA ALA A 576 -54.91 -14.86 -28.90
C ALA A 576 -54.25 -15.93 -28.01
N GLU A 577 -53.66 -16.97 -28.62
CA GLU A 577 -52.87 -17.99 -27.90
C GLU A 577 -51.62 -17.38 -27.26
N VAL A 578 -50.94 -16.44 -27.93
CA VAL A 578 -49.86 -15.63 -27.33
C VAL A 578 -50.37 -14.81 -26.14
N GLN A 579 -51.57 -14.24 -26.20
CA GLN A 579 -52.15 -13.46 -25.11
C GLN A 579 -52.55 -14.36 -23.92
N GLU A 580 -53.06 -15.56 -24.18
CA GLU A 580 -53.40 -16.55 -23.16
C GLU A 580 -52.14 -17.13 -22.48
N GLN A 581 -51.14 -17.54 -23.26
CA GLN A 581 -49.82 -17.94 -22.76
C GLN A 581 -49.14 -16.83 -21.95
N ASN A 582 -49.18 -15.57 -22.40
CA ASN A 582 -48.64 -14.46 -21.61
C ASN A 582 -49.44 -14.18 -20.34
N ALA A 583 -50.77 -14.34 -20.36
CA ALA A 583 -51.60 -14.20 -19.16
C ALA A 583 -51.34 -15.32 -18.13
N GLU A 584 -51.03 -16.54 -18.59
CA GLU A 584 -50.61 -17.65 -17.75
C GLU A 584 -49.17 -17.50 -17.25
N LEU A 585 -48.21 -17.12 -18.10
CA LEU A 585 -46.84 -16.76 -17.71
C LEU A 585 -46.82 -15.65 -16.66
N LEU A 586 -47.60 -14.58 -16.84
CA LEU A 586 -47.72 -13.52 -15.84
C LEU A 586 -48.41 -13.99 -14.54
N ARG A 587 -49.21 -15.06 -14.58
CA ARG A 587 -49.79 -15.69 -13.39
C ARG A 587 -48.75 -16.55 -12.66
N THR A 588 -48.01 -17.40 -13.37
CA THR A 588 -46.97 -18.26 -12.79
C THR A 588 -45.77 -17.46 -12.30
N ILE A 589 -45.30 -16.44 -13.03
CA ILE A 589 -44.25 -15.52 -12.59
C ILE A 589 -44.65 -14.79 -11.31
N ARG A 590 -45.91 -14.37 -11.16
CA ARG A 590 -46.41 -13.76 -9.90
C ARG A 590 -46.47 -14.77 -8.75
N GLN A 591 -46.96 -15.99 -8.99
CA GLN A 591 -47.02 -17.04 -7.97
C GLN A 591 -45.62 -17.49 -7.51
N VAL A 592 -44.68 -17.65 -8.45
CA VAL A 592 -43.28 -17.99 -8.19
C VAL A 592 -42.55 -16.83 -7.52
N GLY A 593 -42.84 -15.58 -7.92
CA GLY A 593 -42.35 -14.39 -7.23
C GLY A 593 -42.83 -14.29 -5.77
N GLU A 594 -44.13 -14.47 -5.53
CA GLU A 594 -44.70 -14.50 -4.17
C GLU A 594 -44.11 -15.64 -3.32
N GLU A 595 -43.91 -16.84 -3.88
CA GLU A 595 -43.36 -17.95 -3.09
C GLU A 595 -41.84 -17.82 -2.89
N HIS A 596 -41.09 -17.21 -3.83
CA HIS A 596 -39.69 -16.84 -3.59
C HIS A 596 -39.58 -15.72 -2.55
N GLU A 597 -40.42 -14.68 -2.57
CA GLU A 597 -40.42 -13.63 -1.54
C GLU A 597 -40.75 -14.22 -0.15
N ARG A 598 -41.71 -15.17 -0.08
CA ARG A 598 -41.97 -15.95 1.16
C ARG A 598 -40.81 -16.85 1.55
N GLN A 599 -40.13 -17.49 0.60
CA GLN A 599 -39.01 -18.39 0.86
C GLN A 599 -37.77 -17.62 1.34
N GLU A 600 -37.46 -16.48 0.71
CA GLU A 600 -36.40 -15.56 1.12
C GLU A 600 -36.72 -14.96 2.50
N SER A 601 -37.97 -14.52 2.74
CA SER A 601 -38.42 -14.06 4.06
C SER A 601 -38.27 -15.13 5.15
N ARG A 602 -38.62 -16.39 4.84
CA ARG A 602 -38.37 -17.54 5.74
C ARG A 602 -36.87 -17.77 5.96
N GLN A 603 -36.05 -17.81 4.91
CA GLN A 603 -34.60 -18.04 5.00
C GLN A 603 -33.89 -16.93 5.77
N ASN A 604 -34.21 -15.66 5.53
CA ASN A 604 -33.70 -14.53 6.28
C ASN A 604 -34.14 -14.57 7.75
N SER A 605 -35.37 -15.01 8.04
CA SER A 605 -35.84 -15.22 9.43
C SER A 605 -35.14 -16.38 10.13
N GLU A 606 -34.92 -17.50 9.44
CA GLU A 606 -34.16 -18.64 9.94
C GLU A 606 -32.68 -18.32 10.15
N GLN A 607 -32.06 -17.56 9.25
CA GLN A 607 -30.68 -17.12 9.37
C GLN A 607 -30.55 -16.14 10.53
N TYR A 608 -31.44 -15.15 10.64
CA TYR A 608 -31.49 -14.26 11.80
C TYR A 608 -31.68 -15.02 13.13
N GLN A 609 -32.50 -16.08 13.15
CA GLN A 609 -32.62 -16.95 14.33
C GLN A 609 -31.30 -17.68 14.65
N LYS A 610 -30.63 -18.27 13.65
CA LYS A 610 -29.32 -18.93 13.82
C LYS A 610 -28.24 -17.94 14.28
N ASP A 611 -28.21 -16.74 13.72
CA ASP A 611 -27.29 -15.66 14.12
C ASP A 611 -27.56 -15.20 15.58
N VAL A 612 -28.83 -15.11 15.99
CA VAL A 612 -29.22 -14.81 17.39
C VAL A 612 -28.85 -15.94 18.35
N GLU A 613 -29.01 -17.20 17.95
CA GLU A 613 -28.57 -18.37 18.73
C GLU A 613 -27.05 -18.43 18.87
N GLU A 614 -26.29 -18.18 17.79
CA GLU A 614 -24.82 -18.13 17.83
C GLU A 614 -24.33 -16.94 18.66
N LEU A 615 -24.91 -15.74 18.50
CA LEU A 615 -24.61 -14.58 19.36
C LEU A 615 -24.94 -14.87 20.83
N GLY A 616 -26.01 -15.61 21.11
CA GLY A 616 -26.33 -16.11 22.46
C GLY A 616 -25.24 -17.03 23.00
N ARG A 617 -24.80 -18.01 22.19
CA ARG A 617 -23.72 -18.95 22.54
C ARG A 617 -22.39 -18.24 22.77
N LEU A 618 -22.02 -17.30 21.89
CA LEU A 618 -20.81 -16.49 22.01
C LEU A 618 -20.85 -15.61 23.26
N ARG A 619 -21.98 -14.96 23.58
CA ARG A 619 -22.17 -14.21 24.84
C ARG A 619 -22.01 -15.10 26.07
N SER A 620 -22.51 -16.34 26.02
CA SER A 620 -22.33 -17.32 27.10
C SER A 620 -20.86 -17.69 27.30
N VAL A 621 -20.12 -17.95 26.20
CA VAL A 621 -18.68 -18.27 26.25
C VAL A 621 -17.85 -17.07 26.71
N VAL A 622 -18.18 -15.84 26.30
CA VAL A 622 -17.52 -14.62 26.79
C VAL A 622 -17.77 -14.45 28.29
N ALA A 623 -19.01 -14.63 28.78
CA ALA A 623 -19.31 -14.55 30.20
C ALA A 623 -18.59 -15.63 31.04
N GLU A 624 -18.45 -16.85 30.51
CA GLU A 624 -17.65 -17.93 31.10
C GLU A 624 -16.16 -17.53 31.19
N LYS A 625 -15.60 -16.97 30.12
CA LYS A 625 -14.19 -16.52 30.07
C LYS A 625 -13.94 -15.29 30.95
N ASP A 626 -14.88 -14.37 31.04
CA ASP A 626 -14.81 -13.24 31.98
C ASP A 626 -14.80 -13.72 33.43
N GLU A 627 -15.61 -14.74 33.78
CA GLU A 627 -15.62 -15.32 35.12
C GLU A 627 -14.35 -16.14 35.40
N GLU A 628 -13.80 -16.85 34.40
CA GLU A 628 -12.48 -17.49 34.50
C GLU A 628 -11.38 -16.44 34.76
N ILE A 629 -11.38 -15.32 34.02
CA ILE A 629 -10.45 -14.19 34.22
C ILE A 629 -10.62 -13.57 35.61
N LYS A 630 -11.85 -13.37 36.10
CA LYS A 630 -12.12 -12.92 37.48
C LYS A 630 -11.58 -13.90 38.50
N SER A 631 -11.76 -15.21 38.31
CA SER A 631 -11.25 -16.25 39.22
C SER A 631 -9.71 -16.27 39.26
N LEU A 632 -9.05 -16.07 38.10
CA LEU A 632 -7.59 -15.95 37.99
C LEU A 632 -7.09 -14.64 38.61
N HIS A 633 -7.82 -13.54 38.48
CA HIS A 633 -7.50 -12.27 39.13
C HIS A 633 -7.59 -12.38 40.65
N VAL A 634 -8.67 -12.95 41.18
CA VAL A 634 -8.83 -13.23 42.62
C VAL A 634 -7.71 -14.15 43.11
N ARG A 635 -7.39 -15.23 42.39
CA ARG A 635 -6.28 -16.13 42.74
C ARG A 635 -4.92 -15.41 42.73
N SER A 636 -4.68 -14.54 41.75
CA SER A 636 -3.47 -13.70 41.69
C SER A 636 -3.42 -12.71 42.86
N GLN A 637 -4.56 -12.14 43.25
CA GLN A 637 -4.66 -11.22 44.39
C GLN A 637 -4.45 -11.95 45.72
N THR A 638 -4.97 -13.17 45.90
CA THR A 638 -4.67 -14.03 47.05
C THR A 638 -3.18 -14.36 47.13
N LEU A 639 -2.55 -14.77 46.03
CA LEU A 639 -1.11 -15.03 46.00
C LEU A 639 -0.27 -13.77 46.32
N LYS A 640 -0.75 -12.58 45.91
CA LYS A 640 -0.13 -11.29 46.29
C LYS A 640 -0.33 -10.97 47.77
N THR A 641 -1.51 -11.19 48.36
CA THR A 641 -1.72 -10.96 49.79
C THR A 641 -1.02 -12.00 50.67
N GLU A 642 -0.86 -13.24 50.20
CA GLU A 642 0.01 -14.25 50.82
C GLU A 642 1.48 -13.81 50.77
N ARG A 643 2.00 -13.41 49.60
CA ARG A 643 3.35 -12.84 49.46
C ARG A 643 3.55 -11.67 50.43
N ASP A 644 2.62 -10.73 50.47
CA ASP A 644 2.70 -9.53 51.31
C ASP A 644 2.54 -9.86 52.80
N MET A 645 1.80 -10.92 53.15
CA MET A 645 1.73 -11.45 54.51
C MET A 645 3.06 -12.10 54.91
N TYR A 646 3.69 -12.90 54.05
CA TYR A 646 5.03 -13.44 54.29
C TYR A 646 6.07 -12.32 54.40
N SER A 647 6.03 -11.30 53.53
CA SER A 647 6.88 -10.10 53.67
C SER A 647 6.64 -9.39 55.00
N ARG A 648 5.38 -9.20 55.44
CA ARG A 648 5.06 -8.62 56.76
C ARG A 648 5.51 -9.49 57.94
N ILE A 649 5.48 -10.82 57.82
CA ILE A 649 5.99 -11.74 58.85
C ILE A 649 7.53 -11.67 58.95
N VAL A 650 8.21 -11.52 57.82
CA VAL A 650 9.68 -11.32 57.77
C VAL A 650 10.08 -9.95 58.30
N SER A 651 9.42 -8.86 57.86
CA SER A 651 9.71 -7.49 58.30
C SER A 651 9.19 -7.17 59.71
N GLY A 652 8.14 -7.84 60.18
CA GLY A 652 7.44 -7.53 61.44
C GLY A 652 8.14 -8.01 62.71
N ARG A 653 9.28 -8.72 62.60
CA ARG A 653 9.98 -9.31 63.75
C ARG A 653 10.86 -8.32 64.55
N GLY A 654 10.69 -7.00 64.36
CA GLY A 654 11.61 -6.03 64.95
C GLY A 654 11.13 -4.57 65.02
N GLN A 655 10.02 -4.28 65.72
CA GLN A 655 9.82 -3.06 66.52
C GLN A 655 8.45 -3.05 67.24
N LEU A 656 8.42 -2.63 68.51
CA LEU A 656 7.19 -2.24 69.22
C LEU A 656 7.12 -0.71 69.35
N PRO A 657 5.98 -0.06 69.05
CA PRO A 657 5.64 1.26 69.55
C PRO A 657 4.94 1.18 70.92
N SER A 658 5.17 2.18 71.78
CA SER A 658 4.51 2.30 73.09
C SER A 658 3.24 3.15 73.04
N LEU A 659 2.43 3.10 74.11
CA LEU A 659 1.12 3.75 74.27
C LEU A 659 1.23 5.16 74.89
N SER A 660 0.20 6.01 74.65
CA SER A 660 -0.27 7.24 75.37
C SER A 660 -0.50 8.45 74.43
N GLN A 661 -1.29 9.50 74.75
CA GLN A 661 -1.81 10.02 76.03
C GLN A 661 -3.25 10.60 76.01
N SER A 662 -3.85 10.73 77.20
CA SER A 662 -5.01 11.59 77.62
C SER A 662 -5.32 11.34 79.12
N THR A 663 -5.83 12.23 79.99
CA THR A 663 -6.12 13.70 80.03
C THR A 663 -5.75 14.23 81.45
N SER A 664 -5.17 15.44 81.63
CA SER A 664 -5.77 16.79 81.86
C SER A 664 -6.42 17.13 83.24
N ALA A 665 -5.65 17.88 84.07
CA ALA A 665 -6.00 19.12 84.83
C ALA A 665 -6.64 19.18 86.26
N PHE A 666 -6.05 20.13 87.05
CA PHE A 666 -6.62 21.06 88.08
C PHE A 666 -6.62 20.73 89.62
N ALA A 667 -6.65 21.79 90.49
CA ALA A 667 -6.30 21.74 91.94
C ALA A 667 -6.80 22.94 92.83
N GLN A 668 -6.80 22.82 94.19
CA GLN A 668 -6.99 23.86 95.28
C GLN A 668 -6.75 23.26 96.72
N SER A 669 -6.69 23.95 97.90
CA SER A 669 -5.95 25.18 98.33
C SER A 669 -6.05 25.58 99.87
N VAL A 670 -4.95 25.45 100.66
CA VAL A 670 -4.47 26.32 101.83
C VAL A 670 -5.23 26.40 103.24
N PRO A 671 -4.74 27.06 104.36
CA PRO A 671 -4.77 26.51 105.77
C PRO A 671 -5.13 27.49 106.96
N ALA A 672 -4.77 27.19 108.26
CA ALA A 672 -4.02 28.07 109.26
C ALA A 672 -4.29 27.96 110.82
N THR A 673 -3.23 28.13 111.66
CA THR A 673 -3.13 28.65 113.09
C THR A 673 -3.80 27.92 114.30
N GLY A 674 -3.44 28.08 115.61
CA GLY A 674 -2.52 28.97 116.40
C GLY A 674 -2.33 28.58 117.93
N ALA A 675 -1.71 29.42 118.80
CA ALA A 675 -1.29 29.18 120.24
C ALA A 675 -1.20 30.52 121.07
N PRO A 676 -0.54 30.75 122.29
CA PRO A 676 0.24 29.91 123.28
C PRO A 676 0.19 30.27 124.84
N SER A 677 1.00 29.59 125.68
CA SER A 677 1.77 30.03 126.93
C SER A 677 1.17 30.23 128.38
N LEU A 678 2.12 30.41 129.35
CA LEU A 678 2.16 30.81 130.81
C LEU A 678 2.78 29.74 131.78
N GLU A 679 3.68 29.95 132.78
CA GLU A 679 4.41 31.08 133.47
C GLU A 679 3.86 31.58 134.85
N SER A 680 4.58 32.02 135.92
CA SER A 680 6.00 31.90 136.42
C SER A 680 6.18 32.54 137.84
N ARG A 681 6.99 31.98 138.80
CA ARG A 681 7.33 32.52 140.19
C ARG A 681 8.50 31.75 140.89
N GLU A 682 9.15 32.10 142.03
CA GLU A 682 9.53 33.35 142.78
C GLU A 682 10.36 33.02 144.10
N MET A 683 11.03 34.00 144.75
CA MET A 683 11.62 34.05 146.15
C MET A 683 12.91 33.26 146.53
N PRO A 684 13.78 33.75 147.46
CA PRO A 684 14.24 35.14 147.67
C PRO A 684 15.78 35.31 147.82
N GLU A 685 16.62 34.26 147.84
CA GLU A 685 18.08 34.40 147.63
C GLU A 685 18.39 34.86 146.19
N TYR A 686 17.49 34.46 145.28
CA TYR A 686 16.77 35.26 144.29
C TYR A 686 16.61 36.75 144.66
N SER A 687 17.74 37.45 144.77
CA SER A 687 17.91 38.86 145.13
C SER A 687 19.25 39.39 144.62
N LYS A 688 20.34 38.63 144.78
CA LYS A 688 21.47 38.63 143.83
C LYS A 688 21.17 37.72 142.67
N LEU A 689 20.72 36.49 142.93
CA LEU A 689 20.29 35.57 141.88
C LEU A 689 19.09 36.11 141.07
N ILE A 690 18.25 37.03 141.58
CA ILE A 690 17.28 37.74 140.71
C ILE A 690 17.92 38.86 139.91
N LYS A 691 19.02 39.50 140.34
CA LYS A 691 19.77 40.42 139.47
C LYS A 691 20.54 39.68 138.39
N ASP A 692 21.15 38.55 138.73
CA ASP A 692 21.88 37.70 137.80
C ASP A 692 20.91 37.00 136.83
N LEU A 693 19.76 36.51 137.31
CA LEU A 693 18.66 36.04 136.46
C LEU A 693 17.95 37.18 135.72
N GLN A 694 17.89 38.42 136.23
CA GLN A 694 17.39 39.56 135.46
C GLN A 694 18.37 39.90 134.35
N SER A 695 19.68 39.95 134.60
CA SER A 695 20.66 40.11 133.52
C SER A 695 20.63 38.93 132.55
N HIS A 696 20.42 37.68 132.99
CA HIS A 696 20.23 36.57 132.07
C HIS A 696 18.88 36.58 131.35
N ILE A 697 17.80 37.06 131.96
CA ILE A 697 16.48 37.21 131.31
C ILE A 697 16.49 38.41 130.36
N ASP A 698 17.22 39.47 130.67
CA ASP A 698 17.35 40.66 129.84
C ASP A 698 18.38 40.45 128.72
N LEU A 699 19.46 39.68 128.96
CA LEU A 699 20.29 39.10 127.91
C LEU A 699 19.49 38.12 127.05
N LEU A 700 18.70 37.20 127.61
CA LEU A 700 17.85 36.31 126.81
C LEU A 700 16.72 37.06 126.07
N LYS A 701 16.28 38.23 126.57
CA LYS A 701 15.39 39.14 125.81
C LYS A 701 16.15 39.89 124.73
N GLU A 702 17.41 40.27 124.95
CA GLU A 702 18.25 40.95 123.97
C GLU A 702 18.67 39.97 122.87
N GLU A 703 19.22 38.81 123.22
CA GLU A 703 19.46 37.65 122.35
C GLU A 703 18.17 37.28 121.60
N SER A 704 17.06 36.96 122.28
CA SER A 704 15.82 36.61 121.56
C SER A 704 15.16 37.78 120.81
N ALA A 705 15.48 39.04 121.12
CA ALA A 705 15.11 40.18 120.27
C ALA A 705 16.01 40.25 119.05
N THR A 706 17.33 40.04 119.18
CA THR A 706 18.25 39.95 118.05
C THR A 706 17.86 38.78 117.15
N ASP A 707 17.59 37.58 117.67
CA ASP A 707 17.06 36.43 116.93
C ASP A 707 15.72 36.74 116.27
N ARG A 708 14.80 37.42 116.95
CA ARG A 708 13.54 37.86 116.31
C ARG A 708 13.79 38.88 115.20
N THR A 709 14.78 39.76 115.32
CA THR A 709 15.15 40.69 114.24
C THR A 709 15.94 40.03 113.11
N THR A 710 16.79 39.04 113.38
CA THR A 710 17.54 38.31 112.36
C THR A 710 16.62 37.36 111.61
N LEU A 711 15.80 36.56 112.31
CA LEU A 711 14.74 35.75 111.71
C LEU A 711 13.73 36.60 110.95
N LYS A 712 13.32 37.76 111.49
CA LYS A 712 12.46 38.68 110.73
C LYS A 712 13.18 39.22 109.49
N SER A 713 14.45 39.62 109.59
CA SER A 713 15.21 40.09 108.42
C SER A 713 15.38 38.99 107.37
N GLN A 714 15.56 37.73 107.80
CA GLN A 714 15.62 36.56 106.92
C GLN A 714 14.27 36.27 106.26
N VAL A 715 13.17 36.41 106.99
CA VAL A 715 11.80 36.31 106.44
C VAL A 715 11.51 37.45 105.47
N ASP A 716 11.93 38.69 105.79
CA ASP A 716 11.78 39.86 104.93
C ASP A 716 12.64 39.72 103.65
N THR A 717 13.88 39.20 103.74
CA THR A 717 14.70 38.88 102.55
C THR A 717 14.12 37.71 101.75
N LEU A 718 13.74 36.60 102.38
CA LEU A 718 13.13 35.47 101.67
C LEU A 718 11.80 35.84 101.00
N THR A 719 11.02 36.75 101.61
CA THR A 719 9.79 37.29 101.00
C THR A 719 10.12 38.19 99.81
N ARG A 720 11.15 39.03 99.92
CA ARG A 720 11.66 39.85 98.82
C ARG A 720 12.17 38.98 97.66
N ASP A 721 13.00 37.99 97.95
CA ASP A 721 13.60 37.10 96.95
C ASP A 721 12.53 36.22 96.29
N ASN A 722 11.55 35.73 97.03
CA ASN A 722 10.38 35.04 96.47
C ASN A 722 9.56 35.98 95.56
N SER A 723 9.35 37.24 95.94
CA SER A 723 8.68 38.22 95.06
C SER A 723 9.49 38.54 93.80
N GLN A 724 10.82 38.58 93.89
CA GLN A 724 11.73 38.77 92.77
C GLN A 724 11.71 37.57 91.83
N LEU A 725 11.80 36.34 92.36
CA LEU A 725 11.68 35.09 91.60
C LEU A 725 10.31 34.94 90.94
N GLN A 726 9.23 35.41 91.57
CA GLN A 726 7.90 35.46 90.94
C GLN A 726 7.83 36.50 89.81
N SER A 727 8.41 37.69 90.00
CA SER A 727 8.57 38.70 88.95
C SER A 727 9.35 38.15 87.76
N ASP A 728 10.50 37.51 88.00
CA ASP A 728 11.37 36.99 86.95
C ASP A 728 10.79 35.75 86.27
N LYS A 729 10.08 34.89 87.02
CA LYS A 729 9.24 33.83 86.42
C LYS A 729 8.21 34.42 85.45
N LEU A 730 7.44 35.43 85.86
CA LEU A 730 6.45 36.08 85.00
C LEU A 730 7.09 36.76 83.77
N ARG A 731 8.29 37.34 83.93
CA ARG A 731 9.09 37.88 82.81
C ARG A 731 9.48 36.77 81.84
N PHE A 732 10.05 35.66 82.31
CA PHE A 732 10.41 34.52 81.45
C PHE A 732 9.19 33.86 80.79
N GLU A 733 8.07 33.69 81.49
CA GLU A 733 6.81 33.22 80.88
C GLU A 733 6.32 34.17 79.78
N SER A 734 6.43 35.50 79.98
CA SER A 734 6.08 36.49 78.94
C SER A 734 7.03 36.45 77.74
N GLN A 735 8.31 36.14 77.96
CA GLN A 735 9.33 36.01 76.92
C GLN A 735 9.12 34.72 76.10
N VAL A 736 8.86 33.59 76.78
CA VAL A 736 8.52 32.32 76.14
C VAL A 736 7.26 32.45 75.28
N ARG A 737 6.20 33.12 75.79
CA ARG A 737 5.00 33.41 74.99
C ARG A 737 5.32 34.29 73.77
N ARG A 738 6.14 35.34 73.93
CA ARG A 738 6.53 36.22 72.81
C ARG A 738 7.26 35.46 71.70
N GLU A 739 8.19 34.57 72.04
CA GLU A 739 8.87 33.75 71.05
C GLU A 739 7.95 32.66 70.48
N GLN A 740 7.03 32.07 71.26
CA GLN A 740 5.98 31.17 70.73
C GLN A 740 5.08 31.89 69.70
N ASP A 741 4.61 33.10 70.00
CA ASP A 741 3.84 33.93 69.06
C ASP A 741 4.67 34.29 67.80
N ARG A 742 6.00 34.43 67.95
CA ARG A 742 6.92 34.67 66.83
C ARG A 742 7.11 33.42 65.97
N TYR A 743 7.29 32.25 66.57
CA TYR A 743 7.36 30.97 65.86
C TYR A 743 6.05 30.67 65.13
N ALA A 744 4.88 30.86 65.77
CA ALA A 744 3.59 30.66 65.13
C ALA A 744 3.36 31.59 63.92
N ARG A 745 3.79 32.87 64.02
CA ARG A 745 3.77 33.81 62.89
C ARG A 745 4.76 33.44 61.78
N LEU A 746 5.94 32.96 62.14
CA LEU A 746 6.94 32.50 61.17
C LEU A 746 6.47 31.22 60.44
N GLU A 747 5.88 30.27 61.15
CA GLU A 747 5.29 29.05 60.59
C GLU A 747 4.11 29.37 59.66
N GLY A 748 3.24 30.31 60.05
CA GLY A 748 2.18 30.83 59.19
C GLY A 748 2.72 31.51 57.92
N SER A 749 3.80 32.28 58.03
CA SER A 749 4.48 32.89 56.88
C SER A 749 5.12 31.85 55.95
N ILE A 750 5.75 30.80 56.50
CA ILE A 750 6.30 29.68 55.74
C ILE A 750 5.19 28.94 54.98
N LYS A 751 4.05 28.67 55.63
CA LYS A 751 2.88 28.03 55.00
C LYS A 751 2.28 28.89 53.88
N LEU A 752 2.24 30.22 54.06
CA LEU A 752 1.81 31.14 53.00
C LEU A 752 2.79 31.10 51.81
N LEU A 753 4.08 31.24 52.04
CA LEU A 753 5.13 31.17 51.01
C LEU A 753 5.17 29.82 50.28
N GLN A 754 4.84 28.72 50.96
CA GLN A 754 4.65 27.41 50.34
C GLN A 754 3.45 27.42 49.38
N SER A 755 2.28 27.91 49.84
CA SER A 755 1.09 28.01 48.95
C SER A 755 1.28 28.99 47.78
N GLU A 756 2.04 30.08 47.98
CA GLU A 756 2.41 30.99 46.90
C GLU A 756 3.33 30.30 45.88
N LYS A 757 4.39 29.61 46.34
CA LYS A 757 5.28 28.80 45.50
C LYS A 757 4.49 27.78 44.69
N ASP A 758 3.61 27.01 45.33
CA ASP A 758 2.82 25.97 44.66
C ASP A 758 1.88 26.58 43.62
N SER A 759 1.27 27.75 43.90
CA SER A 759 0.45 28.50 42.94
C SER A 759 1.27 29.06 41.76
N ILE A 760 2.52 29.47 41.99
CA ILE A 760 3.44 29.92 40.94
C ILE A 760 3.88 28.74 40.08
N GLN A 761 4.15 27.58 40.69
CA GLN A 761 4.50 26.34 39.99
C GLN A 761 3.31 25.82 39.16
N GLU A 762 2.07 25.90 39.67
CA GLU A 762 0.87 25.57 38.88
C GLU A 762 0.67 26.53 37.70
N ARG A 763 0.88 27.84 37.89
CA ARG A 763 0.85 28.85 36.82
C ARG A 763 1.94 28.63 35.77
N TYR A 764 3.15 28.28 36.21
CA TYR A 764 4.27 27.96 35.32
C TYR A 764 3.95 26.72 34.48
N ASN A 765 3.46 25.64 35.09
CA ASN A 765 3.05 24.43 34.37
C ASN A 765 1.92 24.71 33.37
N LYS A 766 0.94 25.53 33.74
CA LYS A 766 -0.14 25.98 32.83
C LYS A 766 0.40 26.81 31.67
N LEU A 767 1.35 27.71 31.90
CA LEU A 767 1.99 28.52 30.86
C LEU A 767 2.87 27.68 29.92
N GLN A 768 3.60 26.69 30.45
CA GLN A 768 4.38 25.74 29.65
C GLN A 768 3.47 24.87 28.78
N ALA A 769 2.34 24.41 29.31
CA ALA A 769 1.34 23.65 28.55
C ALA A 769 0.67 24.49 27.45
N THR A 770 0.35 25.77 27.70
CA THR A 770 -0.19 26.65 26.65
C THR A 770 0.87 27.04 25.62
N LEU A 771 2.14 27.20 26.00
CA LEU A 771 3.23 27.43 25.05
C LEU A 771 3.37 26.25 24.08
N ALA A 772 3.48 25.01 24.60
CA ALA A 772 3.54 23.80 23.78
C ALA A 772 2.33 23.69 22.83
N GLN A 773 1.12 24.01 23.29
CA GLN A 773 -0.08 24.02 22.44
C GLN A 773 -0.04 25.10 21.34
N GLN A 774 0.65 26.22 21.54
CA GLN A 774 0.87 27.21 20.48
C GLN A 774 1.98 26.79 19.51
N ASP A 775 3.03 26.12 20.00
CA ASP A 775 4.08 25.54 19.15
C ASP A 775 3.51 24.44 18.24
N ASP A 776 2.65 23.56 18.76
CA ASP A 776 1.91 22.56 17.96
C ASP A 776 1.06 23.22 16.86
N ARG A 777 0.33 24.28 17.20
CA ARG A 777 -0.48 25.05 16.23
C ARG A 777 0.38 25.77 15.21
N LEU A 778 1.54 26.28 15.60
CA LEU A 778 2.49 26.92 14.70
C LEU A 778 3.04 25.89 13.70
N CYS A 779 3.45 24.71 14.18
CA CYS A 779 3.87 23.60 13.33
C CYS A 779 2.78 23.22 12.32
N GLN A 780 1.54 23.00 12.78
CA GLN A 780 0.39 22.71 11.92
C GLN A 780 0.11 23.83 10.91
N ALA A 781 0.21 25.10 11.32
CA ALA A 781 0.04 26.24 10.41
C ALA A 781 1.14 26.30 9.33
N THR A 782 2.40 26.05 9.70
CA THR A 782 3.52 25.99 8.73
C THR A 782 3.41 24.80 7.77
N GLN A 783 2.94 23.64 8.23
CA GLN A 783 2.67 22.49 7.35
C GLN A 783 1.53 22.80 6.37
N ASN A 784 0.41 23.33 6.85
CA ASN A 784 -0.72 23.73 5.99
C ASN A 784 -0.30 24.80 4.96
N ALA A 785 0.62 25.70 5.31
CA ALA A 785 1.19 26.67 4.36
C ALA A 785 2.07 25.99 3.30
N ALA A 786 2.96 25.06 3.69
CA ALA A 786 3.78 24.30 2.74
C ALA A 786 2.93 23.43 1.79
N ASP A 787 1.88 22.78 2.30
CA ASP A 787 0.92 22.00 1.50
C ASP A 787 0.15 22.91 0.52
N ALA A 788 -0.17 24.15 0.92
CA ALA A 788 -0.79 25.14 0.04
C ALA A 788 0.18 25.65 -1.04
N GLU A 789 1.45 25.89 -0.70
CA GLU A 789 2.50 26.25 -1.67
C GLU A 789 2.75 25.13 -2.68
N ALA A 790 2.81 23.86 -2.24
CA ALA A 790 2.95 22.71 -3.12
C ALA A 790 1.76 22.59 -4.11
N ARG A 791 0.53 22.79 -3.64
CA ARG A 791 -0.67 22.83 -4.50
C ARG A 791 -0.63 24.00 -5.49
N LEU A 792 -0.18 25.19 -5.06
CA LEU A 792 0.00 26.33 -5.94
C LEU A 792 1.07 26.07 -7.01
N GLN A 793 2.16 25.38 -6.67
CA GLN A 793 3.19 24.98 -7.65
C GLN A 793 2.66 23.96 -8.66
N SER A 794 1.85 22.97 -8.23
CA SER A 794 1.15 22.05 -9.15
C SER A 794 0.25 22.81 -10.13
N LEU A 795 -0.65 23.65 -9.61
CA LEU A 795 -1.58 24.44 -10.41
C LEU A 795 -0.86 25.43 -11.35
N GLN A 796 0.31 25.97 -10.96
CA GLN A 796 1.15 26.77 -11.85
C GLN A 796 1.78 25.92 -12.97
N GLY A 797 2.24 24.70 -12.66
CA GLY A 797 2.72 23.74 -13.65
C GLY A 797 1.63 23.36 -14.66
N GLU A 798 0.45 22.98 -14.17
CA GLU A 798 -0.75 22.70 -14.97
C GLU A 798 -1.15 23.90 -15.84
N MET A 799 -1.14 25.11 -15.29
CA MET A 799 -1.42 26.35 -16.02
C MET A 799 -0.39 26.65 -17.13
N VAL A 800 0.89 26.33 -16.91
CA VAL A 800 1.94 26.45 -17.94
C VAL A 800 1.74 25.38 -19.03
N GLN A 801 1.42 24.14 -18.66
CA GLN A 801 1.11 23.07 -19.62
C GLN A 801 -0.15 23.38 -20.45
N LEU A 802 -1.21 23.89 -19.83
CA LEU A 802 -2.43 24.35 -20.51
C LEU A 802 -2.14 25.50 -21.49
N LYS A 803 -1.29 26.47 -21.12
CA LYS A 803 -0.85 27.53 -22.03
C LYS A 803 -0.05 26.98 -23.22
N ALA A 804 0.87 26.05 -22.98
CA ALA A 804 1.64 25.40 -24.05
C ALA A 804 0.72 24.59 -25.00
N SER A 805 -0.25 23.85 -24.45
CA SER A 805 -1.28 23.13 -25.21
C SER A 805 -2.16 24.08 -26.04
N GLN A 806 -2.56 25.23 -25.47
CA GLN A 806 -3.33 26.25 -26.18
C GLN A 806 -2.52 26.89 -27.32
N GLN A 807 -1.23 27.18 -27.11
CA GLN A 807 -0.33 27.69 -28.16
C GLN A 807 -0.10 26.65 -29.27
N MET A 808 0.07 25.38 -28.92
CA MET A 808 0.18 24.28 -29.89
C MET A 808 -1.10 24.14 -30.72
N SER A 809 -2.27 24.17 -30.06
CA SER A 809 -3.59 24.12 -30.72
C SER A 809 -3.80 25.31 -31.65
N ALA A 810 -3.48 26.52 -31.22
CA ALA A 810 -3.54 27.72 -32.07
C ALA A 810 -2.58 27.65 -33.27
N THR A 811 -1.41 27.01 -33.10
CA THR A 811 -0.45 26.78 -34.19
C THR A 811 -0.97 25.74 -35.19
N ILE A 812 -1.64 24.69 -34.72
CA ILE A 812 -2.31 23.70 -35.56
C ILE A 812 -3.49 24.35 -36.32
N GLU A 813 -4.32 25.15 -35.65
CA GLU A 813 -5.38 25.93 -36.29
C GLU A 813 -4.83 26.88 -37.38
N ALA A 814 -3.73 27.58 -37.11
CA ALA A 814 -3.11 28.47 -38.08
C ALA A 814 -2.68 27.71 -39.34
N ARG A 815 -1.98 26.57 -39.20
CA ARG A 815 -1.60 25.69 -40.31
C ARG A 815 -2.80 25.10 -41.05
N LEU A 816 -3.89 24.77 -40.36
CA LEU A 816 -5.12 24.30 -40.99
C LEU A 816 -5.84 25.42 -41.75
N LYS A 817 -5.82 26.66 -41.26
CA LYS A 817 -6.37 27.84 -41.94
C LYS A 817 -5.55 28.18 -43.19
N GLU A 818 -4.23 28.17 -43.07
CA GLU A 818 -3.27 28.32 -44.18
C GLU A 818 -3.49 27.24 -45.25
N ARG A 819 -3.55 25.96 -44.87
CA ARG A 819 -3.79 24.85 -45.80
C ARG A 819 -5.18 24.85 -46.44
N ASN A 820 -6.20 25.37 -45.76
CA ASN A 820 -7.51 25.61 -46.39
C ASN A 820 -7.45 26.78 -47.39
N GLN A 821 -6.63 27.81 -47.15
CA GLN A 821 -6.38 28.86 -48.15
C GLN A 821 -5.60 28.32 -49.36
N GLU A 822 -4.56 27.50 -49.15
CA GLU A 822 -3.88 26.76 -50.23
C GLU A 822 -4.89 26.01 -51.10
N LEU A 823 -5.68 25.11 -50.50
CA LEU A 823 -6.68 24.30 -51.19
C LEU A 823 -7.77 25.13 -51.88
N MET A 824 -8.18 26.26 -51.31
CA MET A 824 -9.11 27.19 -51.97
C MET A 824 -8.47 27.87 -53.19
N THR A 825 -7.21 28.28 -53.11
CA THR A 825 -6.50 28.84 -54.29
C THR A 825 -6.23 27.78 -55.37
N GLU A 826 -5.96 26.53 -54.99
CA GLU A 826 -5.89 25.41 -55.94
C GLU A 826 -7.26 25.11 -56.58
N ARG A 827 -8.33 25.07 -55.78
CA ARG A 827 -9.71 24.93 -56.28
C ARG A 827 -10.07 26.03 -57.27
N ASP A 828 -9.75 27.28 -56.96
CA ASP A 828 -10.07 28.43 -57.81
C ASP A 828 -9.20 28.44 -59.07
N ARG A 829 -7.93 28.03 -58.98
CA ARG A 829 -7.05 27.80 -60.14
C ARG A 829 -7.58 26.68 -61.05
N LEU A 830 -8.03 25.57 -60.48
CA LEU A 830 -8.63 24.45 -61.22
C LEU A 830 -9.98 24.86 -61.83
N SER A 831 -10.81 25.62 -61.12
CA SER A 831 -12.07 26.18 -61.61
C SER A 831 -11.84 27.11 -62.80
N ASN A 832 -10.86 28.02 -62.71
CA ASN A 832 -10.44 28.88 -63.81
C ASN A 832 -9.91 28.07 -65.00
N MET A 833 -9.20 26.96 -64.77
CA MET A 833 -8.72 26.06 -65.82
C MET A 833 -9.87 25.30 -66.49
N VAL A 834 -10.84 24.80 -65.73
CA VAL A 834 -12.07 24.15 -66.25
C VAL A 834 -12.91 25.14 -67.05
N SER A 835 -13.10 26.37 -66.54
CA SER A 835 -13.79 27.44 -67.26
C SER A 835 -13.07 27.82 -68.56
N SER A 836 -11.72 27.85 -68.53
CA SER A 836 -10.91 28.05 -69.74
C SER A 836 -11.13 26.93 -70.77
N ILE A 837 -11.11 25.67 -70.34
CA ILE A 837 -11.39 24.50 -71.20
C ILE A 837 -12.81 24.58 -71.78
N GLN A 838 -13.82 24.84 -70.96
CA GLN A 838 -15.22 25.01 -71.40
C GLN A 838 -15.38 26.17 -72.40
N SER A 839 -14.65 27.27 -72.22
CA SER A 839 -14.64 28.37 -73.20
C SER A 839 -13.99 27.96 -74.53
N PHE A 840 -12.96 27.11 -74.48
CA PHE A 840 -12.26 26.60 -75.65
C PHE A 840 -13.08 25.54 -76.40
N GLU A 841 -13.81 24.69 -75.67
CA GLU A 841 -14.82 23.77 -76.21
C GLU A 841 -15.97 24.54 -76.85
N GLY A 842 -16.51 25.57 -76.20
CA GLY A 842 -17.53 26.45 -76.77
C GLY A 842 -17.06 27.16 -78.04
N LEU A 843 -15.82 27.63 -78.07
CA LEU A 843 -15.18 28.18 -79.27
C LEU A 843 -15.03 27.13 -80.37
N MET A 844 -14.57 25.91 -80.06
CA MET A 844 -14.49 24.81 -81.03
C MET A 844 -15.86 24.42 -81.58
N ILE A 845 -16.90 24.31 -80.74
CA ILE A 845 -18.27 24.01 -81.16
C ILE A 845 -18.79 25.12 -82.08
N SER A 846 -18.56 26.40 -81.75
CA SER A 846 -18.94 27.52 -82.62
C SER A 846 -18.19 27.50 -83.97
N SER A 847 -16.92 27.10 -83.97
CA SER A 847 -16.08 26.94 -85.16
C SER A 847 -16.57 25.79 -86.05
N GLN A 848 -16.90 24.64 -85.46
CA GLN A 848 -17.49 23.49 -86.15
C GLN A 848 -18.86 23.84 -86.73
N HIS A 849 -19.70 24.58 -86.01
CA HIS A 849 -21.00 25.01 -86.53
C HIS A 849 -20.85 26.02 -87.68
N ALA A 850 -19.91 26.97 -87.57
CA ALA A 850 -19.60 27.94 -88.62
C ALA A 850 -18.93 27.34 -89.87
N THR A 851 -18.32 26.16 -89.75
CA THR A 851 -17.77 25.38 -90.88
C THR A 851 -18.76 24.39 -91.47
N MET A 852 -19.82 24.02 -90.74
CA MET A 852 -20.96 23.24 -91.25
C MET A 852 -22.04 24.11 -91.92
N LEU A 853 -21.87 25.43 -91.91
CA LEU A 853 -22.76 26.44 -92.53
C LEU A 853 -22.09 27.16 -93.73
N ARG A 854 -21.14 26.48 -94.39
CA ARG A 854 -20.50 26.88 -95.66
C ARG A 854 -20.48 25.72 -96.64
#